data_AF-A0A7C4QQK5-F1
#
_entry.id   AF-A0A7C4QQK5-F1
#
_cell.length_a   1.000
_cell.length_b   1.000
_cell.length_c   1.000
_cell.angle_alpha   90.00
_cell.angle_beta   90.00
_cell.angle_gamma   90.00
#
_symmetry.space_group_name_H-M   'P 1'
#
loop_
_entity.id
_entity.type
_entity.pdbx_description
1 polymer ?
#
loop_
_entity_poly.entity_id
_entity_poly.type
_entity_poly.pdbx_seq_one_letter_code
_entity_poly.pdbx_strand_id
1 'polypeptide(L)'
;MMSRINSWAVLLAVMAAGGGEGRAQFSITGLANKSYPGYQDQVTFTINPQAGYNYAALLDGQPVAVGTPVTVAKADYHELRVWGTNQTSGTVTNQLWQFIVRPTERESTECGLPPHVPYPVINSATNEFAGAALRILAPAQYPVGMETPVVIWLVDAEGHAVRVNGQVSISGNAPIGIKRGVGSGFLAAVAQAGAVDYEFQIAGLRTNKTVLFESGTVWTPVGGLLSANTAWPANSRILVTNHLMVPLGGALSIGEGSIVLLNPLMDITNHGAISINGTVEQMVVFTPLTRTQYWGGFIQHTNNTSLAATGTIFTGAGGYPGYWFGGHGHDPSLSGISSHRAEQALISLVGANCNLTLVDSAAMHLYGQLGHSKSGTGASYRIEMTRFLMHRTTTGGEYTGAQFIVNDSAFIECPDDSAGYADGDNDGLYITDSRAGFPHGFTNTLFGWTKDDGIDSGGSGAGTLIFDRCWFEAIFHEANSLSGTENASPHADKDVRHYNDVFLNCGQAIESGYGAPTGRLERCFVTDCQTGGRFGDNYDWSYYGFLWATNSILIHNHRDVWGMNFDDWTYRTNNMDVRSNWLTAANAIHPENQIWNASTDGWRLADYRQTAPGFVGLAFAVRTNQLPLRAIQDGIPVRLSVFSTSTVQVAYAFTSNGQPLTNGTLTFAPGQMTQVIYADAESWNDNGQVALVLSAPVEAELTGLSELLLVDVQPAVSFAVTNRQADMDTLTNGVGLRLSGPPARAVQVNVQADGPAGVLTNFVAAFSAGETNLTLWLPSVVAANADLVRVTLSQPVHASLSGFSALHYLKMPKTGTNATVLGRGSWWNYFDQGIEPPAGWKGLDYSTNGWGYGRAELGYGDGDETTTITRTNAVNGKVHAAYFRQLVVLNPGTAFSALNCWLKYDDGAVVYLNSNAVFRVRMSNDPIGYLSWATGGSENSITNFVLSGALLRPGTNVVAVEVHQDDASSSDISFDFEIIGTVAAPLRVELGRISADRLLYWTSDAAVLQAATNLPGPWINVPTNSPLQLPLFGEKQFYRLSRE
;
A
#
# COMPACT_ATOMS: atom_id res chain seq x y z
N MET A 1 -24.21 -17.51 13.59
CA MET A 1 -25.52 -17.46 12.89
C MET A 1 -25.86 -18.84 12.36
N MET A 2 -26.69 -19.59 13.07
CA MET A 2 -27.31 -20.83 12.58
C MET A 2 -28.83 -20.69 12.68
N SER A 3 -29.51 -21.29 11.70
CA SER A 3 -30.97 -21.42 11.55
C SER A 3 -31.71 -20.19 10.97
N ARG A 4 -31.79 -20.12 9.64
CA ARG A 4 -33.04 -19.91 8.87
C ARG A 4 -32.89 -20.51 7.47
N ILE A 5 -32.87 -21.84 7.39
CA ILE A 5 -33.13 -22.57 6.16
C ILE A 5 -34.59 -23.01 6.23
N ASN A 6 -35.43 -22.48 5.34
CA ASN A 6 -36.57 -23.18 4.71
C ASN A 6 -37.46 -22.18 3.97
N SER A 7 -37.26 -22.08 2.64
CA SER A 7 -38.34 -21.92 1.63
C SER A 7 -37.85 -21.67 0.19
N TRP A 8 -36.55 -21.69 -0.12
CA TRP A 8 -36.05 -21.35 -1.47
C TRP A 8 -35.42 -22.50 -2.27
N ALA A 9 -35.29 -23.70 -1.70
CA ALA A 9 -34.61 -24.85 -2.32
C ALA A 9 -35.38 -25.51 -3.49
N VAL A 10 -36.58 -25.05 -3.83
CA VAL A 10 -37.41 -25.68 -4.89
C VAL A 10 -37.27 -24.99 -6.26
N LEU A 11 -36.64 -23.82 -6.36
CA LEU A 11 -36.53 -23.10 -7.65
C LEU A 11 -35.27 -23.41 -8.47
N LEU A 12 -34.25 -24.06 -7.89
CA LEU A 12 -32.95 -24.27 -8.56
C LEU A 12 -32.90 -25.47 -9.52
N ALA A 13 -33.89 -26.35 -9.54
CA ALA A 13 -33.82 -27.62 -10.27
C ALA A 13 -34.34 -27.61 -11.72
N VAL A 14 -34.77 -26.47 -12.28
CA VAL A 14 -35.45 -26.43 -13.61
C VAL A 14 -34.78 -25.51 -14.66
N MET A 15 -33.55 -25.04 -14.48
CA MET A 15 -32.93 -24.09 -15.44
C MET A 15 -31.57 -24.51 -16.01
N ALA A 16 -31.43 -25.80 -16.33
CA ALA A 16 -30.30 -26.33 -17.08
C ALA A 16 -30.74 -27.02 -18.38
N ALA A 17 -31.31 -26.27 -19.32
CA ALA A 17 -31.38 -26.67 -20.73
C ALA A 17 -31.86 -25.50 -21.61
N GLY A 18 -31.03 -25.02 -22.53
CA GLY A 18 -31.45 -24.11 -23.60
C GLY A 18 -30.35 -23.19 -24.08
N GLY A 19 -29.58 -23.63 -25.07
CA GLY A 19 -28.64 -22.80 -25.83
C GLY A 19 -29.36 -21.86 -26.80
N GLY A 20 -28.82 -20.65 -26.95
CA GLY A 20 -29.23 -19.66 -27.93
C GLY A 20 -28.70 -18.27 -27.55
N GLU A 21 -27.67 -17.78 -28.24
CA GLU A 21 -27.12 -16.44 -28.06
C GLU A 21 -28.11 -15.36 -28.54
N GLY A 22 -28.74 -14.66 -27.59
CA GLY A 22 -29.39 -13.38 -27.80
C GLY A 22 -28.71 -12.31 -26.94
N ARG A 23 -28.22 -11.23 -27.55
CA ARG A 23 -27.61 -10.07 -26.85
C ARG A 23 -28.65 -9.35 -25.95
N ALA A 24 -28.15 -8.76 -24.86
CA ALA A 24 -28.83 -8.32 -23.62
C ALA A 24 -30.20 -7.61 -23.74
N GLN A 25 -31.12 -7.94 -22.81
CA GLN A 25 -32.45 -7.31 -22.59
C GLN A 25 -32.51 -6.43 -21.32
N PHE A 26 -31.36 -5.99 -20.82
CA PHE A 26 -31.21 -5.05 -19.70
C PHE A 26 -29.84 -4.36 -19.80
N SER A 27 -29.66 -3.23 -19.12
CA SER A 27 -28.38 -2.51 -19.04
C SER A 27 -27.95 -2.36 -17.59
N ILE A 28 -26.63 -2.26 -17.37
CA ILE A 28 -26.06 -1.93 -16.06
C ILE A 28 -25.35 -0.58 -16.22
N THR A 29 -25.69 0.38 -15.37
CA THR A 29 -25.04 1.69 -15.32
C THR A 29 -24.08 1.73 -14.15
N GLY A 30 -22.88 2.30 -14.34
CA GLY A 30 -21.87 2.43 -13.29
C GLY A 30 -20.96 1.21 -13.11
N LEU A 31 -21.14 0.16 -13.93
CA LEU A 31 -20.29 -1.03 -13.93
C LEU A 31 -19.79 -1.33 -15.34
N ALA A 32 -18.51 -1.69 -15.46
CA ALA A 32 -17.84 -2.19 -16.65
C ALA A 32 -17.50 -3.66 -16.41
N ASN A 33 -17.76 -4.51 -17.39
CA ASN A 33 -17.41 -5.92 -17.32
C ASN A 33 -15.90 -6.08 -17.54
N LYS A 34 -15.27 -6.98 -16.79
CA LYS A 34 -13.84 -7.29 -16.87
C LYS A 34 -12.95 -6.07 -16.65
N SER A 35 -13.26 -5.28 -15.61
CA SER A 35 -12.54 -4.05 -15.29
C SER A 35 -11.25 -4.35 -14.50
N TYR A 36 -10.09 -4.03 -15.09
CA TYR A 36 -8.76 -4.02 -14.48
C TYR A 36 -8.10 -2.63 -14.69
N PRO A 37 -7.36 -2.06 -13.71
CA PRO A 37 -7.11 -2.57 -12.36
C PRO A 37 -8.34 -2.51 -11.43
N GLY A 38 -9.52 -2.28 -12.01
CA GLY A 38 -10.79 -2.28 -11.29
C GLY A 38 -11.12 -0.93 -10.70
N TYR A 39 -12.05 -0.95 -9.76
CA TYR A 39 -12.56 0.23 -9.08
C TYR A 39 -11.78 0.47 -7.78
N GLN A 40 -11.33 1.70 -7.57
CA GLN A 40 -10.62 2.09 -6.37
C GLN A 40 -11.59 2.31 -5.20
N ASP A 41 -11.36 1.57 -4.11
CA ASP A 41 -12.10 1.51 -2.84
C ASP A 41 -13.58 1.08 -2.93
N GLN A 42 -14.30 1.48 -3.97
CA GLN A 42 -15.70 1.11 -4.16
C GLN A 42 -16.18 1.27 -5.60
N VAL A 43 -17.26 0.57 -5.94
CA VAL A 43 -18.06 0.79 -7.16
C VAL A 43 -19.54 0.90 -6.80
N THR A 44 -20.27 1.76 -7.50
CA THR A 44 -21.74 1.83 -7.40
C THR A 44 -22.36 1.60 -8.76
N PHE A 45 -23.27 0.63 -8.85
CA PHE A 45 -23.94 0.29 -10.09
C PHE A 45 -25.45 0.15 -9.93
N THR A 46 -26.19 0.23 -11.03
CA THR A 46 -27.65 -0.01 -11.06
C THR A 46 -27.99 -0.98 -12.19
N ILE A 47 -28.72 -2.04 -11.86
CA ILE A 47 -29.29 -2.97 -12.83
C ILE A 47 -30.61 -2.37 -13.32
N ASN A 48 -30.67 -1.92 -14.57
CA ASN A 48 -31.83 -1.21 -15.11
C ASN A 48 -32.89 -2.22 -15.63
N PRO A 49 -34.06 -2.33 -14.99
CA PRO A 49 -35.11 -3.24 -15.43
C PRO A 49 -35.79 -2.76 -16.72
N GLN A 50 -36.18 -3.70 -17.58
CA GLN A 50 -37.02 -3.43 -18.75
C GLN A 50 -38.47 -3.89 -18.51
N ALA A 51 -39.43 -3.15 -19.05
CA ALA A 51 -40.85 -3.52 -18.99
C ALA A 51 -41.12 -4.88 -19.66
N GLY A 52 -41.94 -5.71 -19.02
CA GLY A 52 -42.30 -7.05 -19.50
C GLY A 52 -41.36 -8.19 -19.05
N TYR A 53 -40.43 -7.93 -18.12
CA TYR A 53 -39.49 -8.91 -17.59
C TYR A 53 -39.51 -8.97 -16.05
N ASN A 54 -39.27 -10.17 -15.51
CA ASN A 54 -38.93 -10.39 -14.10
C ASN A 54 -37.42 -10.59 -13.97
N TYR A 55 -36.80 -9.98 -12.96
CA TYR A 55 -35.35 -10.04 -12.76
C TYR A 55 -34.97 -10.72 -11.44
N ALA A 56 -33.84 -11.41 -11.47
CA ALA A 56 -33.11 -11.85 -10.30
C ALA A 56 -31.63 -11.52 -10.50
N ALA A 57 -30.94 -11.11 -9.44
CA ALA A 57 -29.52 -10.81 -9.49
C ALA A 57 -28.81 -11.34 -8.25
N LEU A 58 -27.63 -11.93 -8.45
CA LEU A 58 -26.75 -12.39 -7.40
C LEU A 58 -25.38 -11.73 -7.56
N LEU A 59 -24.89 -11.05 -6.52
CA LEU A 59 -23.50 -10.60 -6.39
C LEU A 59 -22.78 -11.57 -5.45
N ASP A 60 -21.75 -12.25 -5.94
CA ASP A 60 -20.99 -13.27 -5.19
C ASP A 60 -21.89 -14.35 -4.56
N GLY A 61 -22.94 -14.71 -5.29
CA GLY A 61 -23.95 -15.68 -4.86
C GLY A 61 -25.02 -15.12 -3.92
N GLN A 62 -24.93 -13.85 -3.49
CA GLN A 62 -25.90 -13.19 -2.61
C GLN A 62 -26.90 -12.34 -3.39
N PRO A 63 -28.21 -12.37 -3.07
CA PRO A 63 -29.21 -11.55 -3.74
C PRO A 63 -28.93 -10.05 -3.64
N VAL A 64 -29.04 -9.34 -4.76
CA VAL A 64 -28.94 -7.87 -4.82
C VAL A 64 -30.16 -7.25 -5.51
N ALA A 65 -30.47 -6.01 -5.12
CA ALA A 65 -31.65 -5.30 -5.63
C ALA A 65 -31.51 -4.92 -7.11
N VAL A 66 -32.64 -4.89 -7.83
CA VAL A 66 -32.75 -4.44 -9.22
C VAL A 66 -33.45 -3.08 -9.24
N GLY A 67 -33.02 -2.17 -10.11
CA GLY A 67 -33.58 -0.82 -10.27
C GLY A 67 -33.19 0.19 -9.18
N THR A 68 -32.33 -0.20 -8.23
CA THR A 68 -31.78 0.66 -7.17
C THR A 68 -30.25 0.62 -7.22
N PRO A 69 -29.55 1.72 -6.90
CA PRO A 69 -28.09 1.70 -6.77
C PRO A 69 -27.61 0.68 -5.73
N VAL A 70 -26.58 -0.08 -6.10
CA VAL A 70 -25.88 -1.04 -5.25
C VAL A 70 -24.42 -0.61 -5.17
N THR A 71 -23.91 -0.40 -3.97
CA THR A 71 -22.51 -0.04 -3.72
C THR A 71 -21.76 -1.25 -3.19
N VAL A 72 -20.61 -1.53 -3.79
CA VAL A 72 -19.67 -2.58 -3.38
C VAL A 72 -18.37 -1.89 -2.97
N ALA A 73 -18.06 -1.92 -1.68
CA ALA A 73 -16.83 -1.33 -1.11
C ALA A 73 -15.86 -2.39 -0.56
N LYS A 74 -16.27 -3.67 -0.59
CA LYS A 74 -15.36 -4.76 -0.21
C LYS A 74 -14.33 -4.90 -1.31
N ALA A 75 -13.05 -4.78 -0.98
CA ALA A 75 -11.98 -5.14 -1.90
C ALA A 75 -11.97 -6.65 -2.14
N ASP A 76 -12.13 -7.05 -3.40
CA ASP A 76 -12.13 -8.45 -3.86
C ASP A 76 -12.30 -8.52 -5.39
N TYR A 77 -12.19 -9.73 -5.93
CA TYR A 77 -12.80 -10.10 -7.20
C TYR A 77 -14.30 -10.41 -6.99
N HIS A 78 -15.15 -9.85 -7.85
CA HIS A 78 -16.61 -9.96 -7.75
C HIS A 78 -17.27 -10.52 -9.01
N GLU A 79 -18.32 -11.31 -8.82
CA GLU A 79 -19.21 -11.81 -9.87
C GLU A 79 -20.65 -11.37 -9.66
N LEU A 80 -21.17 -10.59 -10.61
CA LEU A 80 -22.59 -10.24 -10.70
C LEU A 80 -23.28 -11.07 -11.78
N ARG A 81 -24.19 -11.95 -11.37
CA ARG A 81 -25.03 -12.77 -12.26
C ARG A 81 -26.44 -12.21 -12.27
N VAL A 82 -26.95 -11.88 -13.45
CA VAL A 82 -28.30 -11.30 -13.63
C VAL A 82 -29.10 -12.18 -14.57
N TRP A 83 -30.32 -12.53 -14.17
CA TRP A 83 -31.31 -13.24 -14.97
C TRP A 83 -32.49 -12.31 -15.28
N GLY A 84 -32.95 -12.30 -16.52
CA GLY A 84 -34.18 -11.65 -16.97
C GLY A 84 -35.13 -12.67 -17.60
N THR A 85 -36.33 -12.81 -17.05
CA THR A 85 -37.37 -13.74 -17.52
C THR A 85 -38.49 -12.96 -18.20
N ASN A 86 -38.74 -13.21 -19.49
CA ASN A 86 -39.84 -12.59 -20.22
C ASN A 86 -41.18 -13.08 -19.64
N GLN A 87 -42.03 -12.15 -19.23
CA GLN A 87 -43.30 -12.48 -18.58
C GLN A 87 -44.31 -13.15 -19.51
N THR A 88 -44.18 -12.96 -20.84
CA THR A 88 -45.09 -13.51 -21.85
C THR A 88 -44.61 -14.86 -22.38
N SER A 89 -43.33 -14.96 -22.76
CA SER A 89 -42.79 -16.19 -23.37
C SER A 89 -42.19 -17.16 -22.36
N GLY A 90 -41.90 -16.72 -21.13
CA GLY A 90 -41.16 -17.49 -20.13
C GLY A 90 -39.67 -17.66 -20.44
N THR A 91 -39.16 -17.05 -21.51
CA THR A 91 -37.75 -17.14 -21.92
C THR A 91 -36.85 -16.45 -20.89
N VAL A 92 -35.78 -17.13 -20.48
CA VAL A 92 -34.79 -16.61 -19.53
C VAL A 92 -33.53 -16.21 -20.28
N THR A 93 -33.07 -14.97 -20.09
CA THR A 93 -31.73 -14.51 -20.48
C THR A 93 -30.87 -14.37 -19.22
N ASN A 94 -29.59 -14.67 -19.31
CA ASN A 94 -28.66 -14.47 -18.19
C ASN A 94 -27.35 -13.85 -18.68
N GLN A 95 -26.70 -13.07 -17.80
CA GLN A 95 -25.38 -12.49 -18.05
C GLN A 95 -24.53 -12.51 -16.77
N LEU A 96 -23.22 -12.71 -16.95
CA LEU A 96 -22.21 -12.59 -15.91
C LEU A 96 -21.39 -11.31 -16.15
N TRP A 97 -21.24 -10.52 -15.10
CA TRP A 97 -20.35 -9.38 -15.03
C TRP A 97 -19.27 -9.67 -13.98
N GLN A 98 -18.02 -9.46 -14.36
CA GLN A 98 -16.85 -9.66 -13.50
C GLN A 98 -16.18 -8.30 -13.31
N PHE A 99 -15.73 -8.00 -12.10
CA PHE A 99 -15.01 -6.76 -11.82
C PHE A 99 -14.19 -6.91 -10.54
N ILE A 100 -13.23 -6.01 -10.36
CA ILE A 100 -12.39 -5.94 -9.16
C ILE A 100 -12.70 -4.63 -8.42
N VAL A 101 -12.82 -4.70 -7.10
CA VAL A 101 -12.67 -3.53 -6.23
C VAL A 101 -11.31 -3.68 -5.56
N ARG A 102 -10.44 -2.69 -5.72
CA ARG A 102 -9.10 -2.67 -5.13
C ARG A 102 -9.02 -1.62 -4.03
N PRO A 103 -8.31 -1.88 -2.94
CA PRO A 103 -8.11 -0.90 -1.88
C PRO A 103 -6.96 0.06 -2.28
N THR A 104 -7.12 1.36 -2.03
CA THR A 104 -6.08 2.37 -2.35
C THR A 104 -4.75 2.06 -1.68
N GLU A 105 -4.76 1.52 -0.47
CA GLU A 105 -3.56 1.21 0.33
C GLU A 105 -2.68 0.09 -0.25
N ARG A 106 -3.19 -0.72 -1.18
CA ARG A 106 -2.44 -1.78 -1.88
C ARG A 106 -1.95 -1.35 -3.26
N GLU A 107 -2.15 -0.09 -3.63
CA GLU A 107 -1.69 0.45 -4.91
C GLU A 107 -2.10 -0.44 -6.11
N SER A 108 -1.14 -1.10 -6.76
CA SER A 108 -1.35 -2.05 -7.86
C SER A 108 -1.11 -3.52 -7.50
N THR A 109 -0.77 -3.85 -6.26
CA THR A 109 -0.52 -5.24 -5.82
C THR A 109 -1.82 -5.92 -5.36
N GLU A 110 -1.80 -7.25 -5.27
CA GLU A 110 -2.89 -8.06 -4.68
C GLU A 110 -4.31 -7.81 -5.28
N CYS A 111 -4.40 -7.30 -6.52
CA CYS A 111 -5.68 -7.06 -7.18
C CYS A 111 -6.57 -8.31 -7.19
N GLY A 112 -7.83 -8.14 -6.79
CA GLY A 112 -8.80 -9.25 -6.69
C GLY A 112 -8.70 -10.08 -5.40
N LEU A 113 -7.83 -9.70 -4.46
CA LEU A 113 -7.82 -10.22 -3.09
C LEU A 113 -8.28 -9.15 -2.09
N PRO A 114 -8.90 -9.55 -0.96
CA PRO A 114 -9.08 -8.66 0.18
C PRO A 114 -7.71 -8.28 0.79
N PRO A 115 -7.57 -7.08 1.38
CA PRO A 115 -6.35 -6.69 2.07
C PRO A 115 -6.01 -7.69 3.18
N HIS A 116 -4.74 -8.14 3.20
CA HIS A 116 -4.23 -9.00 4.26
C HIS A 116 -3.35 -8.25 5.24
N VAL A 117 -3.71 -8.27 6.52
CA VAL A 117 -2.85 -7.77 7.60
C VAL A 117 -2.66 -8.91 8.59
N PRO A 118 -1.45 -9.47 8.70
CA PRO A 118 -1.18 -10.55 9.63
C PRO A 118 -1.61 -10.22 11.07
N TYR A 119 -2.38 -11.14 11.66
CA TYR A 119 -2.70 -11.09 13.08
C TYR A 119 -1.44 -11.22 13.95
N PRO A 120 -1.40 -10.55 15.13
CA PRO A 120 -0.28 -10.70 16.06
C PRO A 120 -0.23 -12.12 16.62
N VAL A 121 0.98 -12.53 17.03
CA VAL A 121 1.18 -13.82 17.70
C VAL A 121 0.45 -13.88 19.05
N ILE A 122 -0.12 -15.05 19.33
CA ILE A 122 -0.73 -15.38 20.62
C ILE A 122 0.25 -16.24 21.40
N ASN A 123 0.53 -15.85 22.64
CA ASN A 123 1.39 -16.61 23.55
C ASN A 123 0.88 -18.05 23.68
N SER A 124 1.79 -19.03 23.72
CA SER A 124 1.42 -20.43 23.90
C SER A 124 0.95 -20.73 25.33
N ALA A 125 0.05 -21.71 25.45
CA ALA A 125 -0.36 -22.32 26.71
C ALA A 125 0.80 -23.10 27.34
N THR A 126 0.72 -23.27 28.66
CA THR A 126 1.81 -23.87 29.46
C THR A 126 2.18 -25.27 28.99
N ASN A 127 1.19 -26.09 28.62
CA ASN A 127 1.40 -27.46 28.15
C ASN A 127 2.09 -27.53 26.77
N GLU A 128 2.00 -26.49 25.93
CA GLU A 128 2.66 -26.49 24.63
C GLU A 128 4.19 -26.49 24.76
N PHE A 129 4.72 -26.05 25.90
CA PHE A 129 6.15 -26.06 26.23
C PHE A 129 6.63 -27.42 26.78
N ALA A 130 5.76 -28.42 26.92
CA ALA A 130 6.14 -29.71 27.47
C ALA A 130 7.22 -30.39 26.62
N GLY A 131 8.31 -30.82 27.27
CA GLY A 131 9.47 -31.41 26.60
C GLY A 131 10.47 -30.41 26.01
N ALA A 132 10.18 -29.10 26.06
CA ALA A 132 11.08 -28.07 25.57
C ALA A 132 12.13 -27.66 26.62
N ALA A 133 13.25 -27.14 26.15
CA ALA A 133 14.31 -26.53 26.95
C ALA A 133 14.74 -25.18 26.36
N LEU A 134 15.13 -24.24 27.23
CA LEU A 134 15.71 -22.96 26.82
C LEU A 134 17.19 -23.15 26.45
N ARG A 135 17.53 -22.78 25.22
CA ARG A 135 18.90 -22.71 24.70
C ARG A 135 19.27 -21.25 24.45
N ILE A 136 20.26 -20.75 25.19
CA ILE A 136 20.66 -19.34 25.18
C ILE A 136 22.02 -19.19 24.52
N LEU A 137 22.06 -18.48 23.40
CA LEU A 137 23.27 -18.13 22.66
C LEU A 137 23.64 -16.69 23.02
N ALA A 138 24.70 -16.53 23.79
CA ALA A 138 25.25 -15.24 24.21
C ALA A 138 26.75 -15.42 24.51
N PRO A 139 27.57 -14.37 24.39
CA PRO A 139 28.99 -14.43 24.73
C PRO A 139 29.16 -14.77 26.23
N ALA A 140 30.17 -15.58 26.57
CA ALA A 140 30.50 -15.85 27.98
C ALA A 140 31.26 -14.70 28.64
N GLN A 141 31.93 -13.87 27.86
CA GLN A 141 32.67 -12.69 28.31
C GLN A 141 32.35 -11.51 27.40
N TYR A 142 32.11 -10.33 27.97
CA TYR A 142 31.75 -9.14 27.18
C TYR A 142 32.29 -7.85 27.81
N PRO A 143 32.59 -6.80 27.01
CA PRO A 143 33.00 -5.51 27.55
C PRO A 143 31.91 -4.84 28.39
N VAL A 144 32.30 -4.14 29.46
CA VAL A 144 31.39 -3.21 30.17
C VAL A 144 30.96 -2.06 29.26
N GLY A 145 29.78 -1.50 29.52
CA GLY A 145 29.24 -0.36 28.78
C GLY A 145 28.66 -0.69 27.40
N MET A 146 28.70 -1.95 26.97
CA MET A 146 28.08 -2.41 25.72
C MET A 146 26.86 -3.28 26.01
N GLU A 147 25.80 -3.10 25.22
CA GLU A 147 24.63 -3.98 25.25
C GLU A 147 25.00 -5.38 24.75
N THR A 148 24.63 -6.42 25.50
CA THR A 148 25.05 -7.79 25.17
C THR A 148 24.03 -8.46 24.26
N PRO A 149 24.39 -8.88 23.04
CA PRO A 149 23.44 -9.57 22.17
C PRO A 149 23.12 -10.96 22.70
N VAL A 150 21.86 -11.35 22.60
CA VAL A 150 21.36 -12.66 23.02
C VAL A 150 20.37 -13.21 22.01
N VAL A 151 20.48 -14.51 21.74
CA VAL A 151 19.58 -15.27 20.90
C VAL A 151 19.01 -16.42 21.72
N ILE A 152 17.71 -16.65 21.59
CA ILE A 152 16.95 -17.61 22.40
C ILE A 152 16.28 -18.59 21.46
N TRP A 153 16.49 -19.88 21.75
CA TRP A 153 15.81 -20.99 21.12
C TRP A 153 15.10 -21.83 22.19
N LEU A 154 13.87 -22.22 21.92
CA LEU A 154 13.17 -23.28 22.64
C LEU A 154 13.32 -24.54 21.83
N VAL A 155 13.99 -25.55 22.39
CA VAL A 155 14.34 -26.76 21.65
C VAL A 155 13.81 -28.02 22.32
N ASP A 156 13.53 -29.05 21.54
CA ASP A 156 13.24 -30.39 22.03
C ASP A 156 14.53 -31.14 22.44
N ALA A 157 14.41 -32.43 22.78
CA ALA A 157 15.53 -33.26 23.19
C ALA A 157 16.52 -33.53 22.04
N GLU A 158 16.05 -33.48 20.79
CA GLU A 158 16.81 -33.64 19.56
C GLU A 158 17.48 -32.33 19.10
N GLY A 159 17.11 -31.20 19.69
CA GLY A 159 17.66 -29.88 19.42
C GLY A 159 16.89 -29.09 18.34
N HIS A 160 15.72 -29.55 17.92
CA HIS A 160 14.85 -28.84 16.98
C HIS A 160 14.03 -27.77 17.69
N ALA A 161 13.70 -26.68 17.01
CA ALA A 161 12.86 -25.63 17.59
C ALA A 161 11.43 -26.14 17.88
N VAL A 162 10.97 -25.96 19.11
CA VAL A 162 9.57 -26.19 19.51
C VAL A 162 8.77 -24.93 19.15
N ARG A 163 7.69 -25.07 18.37
CA ARG A 163 6.96 -23.95 17.73
C ARG A 163 6.02 -23.18 18.66
N VAL A 164 6.51 -22.78 19.83
CA VAL A 164 5.80 -22.00 20.85
C VAL A 164 6.03 -20.49 20.72
N ASN A 165 5.06 -19.70 21.16
CA ASN A 165 5.19 -18.24 21.23
C ASN A 165 5.21 -17.77 22.68
N GLY A 166 5.83 -16.61 22.95
CA GLY A 166 5.73 -16.00 24.27
C GLY A 166 6.76 -14.92 24.53
N GLN A 167 6.82 -14.47 25.78
CA GLN A 167 7.78 -13.50 26.28
C GLN A 167 8.71 -14.18 27.27
N VAL A 168 10.00 -14.22 26.98
CA VAL A 168 11.02 -14.75 27.88
C VAL A 168 11.41 -13.65 28.85
N SER A 169 11.07 -13.85 30.12
CA SER A 169 11.45 -12.93 31.20
C SER A 169 12.91 -13.14 31.56
N ILE A 170 13.65 -12.05 31.79
CA ILE A 170 15.09 -12.08 32.05
C ILE A 170 15.36 -11.24 33.29
N SER A 171 16.08 -11.80 34.27
CA SER A 171 16.39 -11.08 35.52
C SER A 171 17.09 -9.75 35.25
N GLY A 172 16.49 -8.65 35.73
CA GLY A 172 17.03 -7.30 35.60
C GLY A 172 16.95 -6.68 34.20
N ASN A 173 16.25 -7.30 33.25
CA ASN A 173 16.17 -6.85 31.86
C ASN A 173 14.74 -6.86 31.32
N ALA A 174 14.52 -6.16 30.20
CA ALA A 174 13.26 -6.26 29.47
C ALA A 174 13.07 -7.68 28.92
N PRO A 175 11.83 -8.19 28.85
CA PRO A 175 11.57 -9.49 28.26
C PRO A 175 11.86 -9.48 26.75
N ILE A 176 12.23 -10.64 26.23
CA ILE A 176 12.45 -10.84 24.79
C ILE A 176 11.34 -11.75 24.25
N GLY A 177 10.66 -11.28 23.22
CA GLY A 177 9.65 -12.06 22.51
C GLY A 177 10.28 -13.22 21.73
N ILE A 178 9.63 -14.38 21.78
CA ILE A 178 9.92 -15.51 20.90
C ILE A 178 8.71 -15.80 20.01
N LYS A 179 9.01 -16.21 18.80
CA LYS A 179 8.05 -16.57 17.77
C LYS A 179 8.42 -17.95 17.25
N ARG A 180 7.48 -18.89 17.38
CA ARG A 180 7.69 -20.30 16.97
C ARG A 180 9.02 -20.87 17.49
N GLY A 181 9.31 -20.56 18.75
CA GLY A 181 10.45 -21.05 19.52
C GLY A 181 11.71 -20.20 19.43
N VAL A 182 11.74 -19.15 18.61
CA VAL A 182 12.99 -18.42 18.32
C VAL A 182 12.83 -16.91 18.50
N GLY A 183 13.85 -16.24 19.01
CA GLY A 183 13.90 -14.79 19.14
C GLY A 183 15.28 -14.28 19.49
N SER A 184 15.49 -12.97 19.40
CA SER A 184 16.74 -12.33 19.81
C SER A 184 16.51 -10.91 20.29
N GLY A 185 17.50 -10.39 21.02
CA GLY A 185 17.48 -9.03 21.56
C GLY A 185 18.78 -8.70 22.28
N PHE A 186 18.76 -7.65 23.10
CA PHE A 186 19.94 -7.18 23.82
C PHE A 186 19.67 -7.13 25.32
N LEU A 187 20.63 -7.61 26.10
CA LEU A 187 20.70 -7.33 27.54
C LEU A 187 21.27 -5.92 27.73
N ALA A 188 20.77 -5.21 28.73
CA ALA A 188 21.21 -3.86 29.05
C ALA A 188 22.70 -3.81 29.36
N ALA A 189 23.34 -2.70 28.97
CA ALA A 189 24.76 -2.49 29.22
C ALA A 189 25.09 -2.51 30.71
N VAL A 190 26.12 -3.25 31.09
CA VAL A 190 26.58 -3.37 32.49
C VAL A 190 27.72 -2.38 32.75
N ALA A 191 27.58 -1.56 33.80
CA ALA A 191 28.54 -0.50 34.12
C ALA A 191 29.78 -0.97 34.90
N GLN A 192 29.68 -2.10 35.61
CA GLN A 192 30.74 -2.61 36.48
C GLN A 192 31.17 -4.00 36.02
N ALA A 193 32.46 -4.28 36.13
CA ALA A 193 33.01 -5.59 35.82
C ALA A 193 32.66 -6.65 36.86
N GLY A 194 32.64 -7.89 36.43
CA GLY A 194 32.28 -9.04 37.24
C GLY A 194 31.33 -9.98 36.51
N ALA A 195 31.10 -11.15 37.10
CA ALA A 195 30.11 -12.10 36.61
C ALA A 195 28.70 -11.60 36.94
N VAL A 196 27.82 -11.63 35.95
CA VAL A 196 26.39 -11.39 36.11
C VAL A 196 25.64 -12.63 35.66
N ASP A 197 24.80 -13.15 36.54
CA ASP A 197 23.92 -14.27 36.26
C ASP A 197 22.57 -13.76 35.75
N TYR A 198 22.19 -14.19 34.55
CA TYR A 198 20.89 -13.92 33.97
C TYR A 198 20.04 -15.18 34.03
N GLU A 199 18.93 -15.14 34.76
CA GLU A 199 17.91 -16.18 34.74
C GLU A 199 16.90 -15.87 33.64
N PHE A 200 16.73 -16.80 32.71
CA PHE A 200 15.74 -16.77 31.63
C PHE A 200 14.58 -17.67 32.01
N GLN A 201 13.34 -17.15 31.91
CA GLN A 201 12.14 -17.89 32.29
C GLN A 201 11.02 -17.73 31.27
N ILE A 202 10.33 -18.83 30.96
CA ILE A 202 9.08 -18.83 30.18
C ILE A 202 8.26 -20.08 30.51
N ALA A 203 6.96 -19.94 30.78
CA ALA A 203 6.02 -21.05 31.01
C ALA A 203 6.54 -22.13 32.00
N GLY A 204 7.25 -21.72 33.06
CA GLY A 204 7.83 -22.63 34.06
C GLY A 204 9.21 -23.19 33.73
N LEU A 205 9.67 -23.09 32.47
CA LEU A 205 11.05 -23.39 32.08
C LEU A 205 11.99 -22.31 32.62
N ARG A 206 13.18 -22.74 33.05
CA ARG A 206 14.23 -21.86 33.59
C ARG A 206 15.60 -22.32 33.09
N THR A 207 16.45 -21.36 32.76
CA THR A 207 17.88 -21.60 32.56
C THR A 207 18.68 -20.36 32.93
N ASN A 208 19.93 -20.56 33.32
CA ASN A 208 20.83 -19.47 33.69
C ASN A 208 21.94 -19.33 32.64
N LYS A 209 22.30 -18.09 32.31
CA LYS A 209 23.51 -17.76 31.55
C LYS A 209 24.31 -16.74 32.34
N THR A 210 25.53 -17.11 32.71
CA THR A 210 26.50 -16.18 33.29
C THR A 210 27.28 -15.49 32.19
N VAL A 211 27.40 -14.16 32.28
CA VAL A 211 28.30 -13.37 31.42
C VAL A 211 29.31 -12.66 32.31
N LEU A 212 30.60 -12.81 32.00
CA LEU A 212 31.68 -12.11 32.69
C LEU A 212 31.95 -10.76 32.01
N PHE A 213 31.68 -9.67 32.72
CA PHE A 213 31.97 -8.32 32.25
C PHE A 213 33.38 -7.87 32.62
N GLU A 214 34.13 -7.36 31.64
CA GLU A 214 35.55 -7.03 31.78
C GLU A 214 35.79 -5.65 32.43
N SER A 215 36.76 -5.53 33.34
CA SER A 215 37.11 -4.25 34.01
C SER A 215 37.84 -3.24 33.12
N GLY A 216 38.19 -3.66 31.90
CA GLY A 216 38.81 -2.84 30.87
C GLY A 216 39.17 -3.71 29.68
N THR A 217 38.62 -3.39 28.51
CA THR A 217 38.88 -4.13 27.28
C THR A 217 40.04 -3.48 26.54
N VAL A 218 41.12 -4.23 26.32
CA VAL A 218 42.24 -3.79 25.47
C VAL A 218 41.96 -4.25 24.05
N TRP A 219 41.55 -3.31 23.21
CA TRP A 219 41.29 -3.59 21.80
C TRP A 219 42.59 -3.67 21.00
N THR A 220 42.75 -4.73 20.22
CA THR A 220 43.81 -4.84 19.22
C THR A 220 43.32 -4.18 17.94
N PRO A 221 43.86 -3.01 17.54
CA PRO A 221 43.45 -2.37 16.30
C PRO A 221 43.97 -3.17 15.10
N VAL A 222 43.09 -3.50 14.17
CA VAL A 222 43.42 -4.20 12.93
C VAL A 222 42.79 -3.45 11.75
N GLY A 223 43.44 -3.50 10.59
CA GLY A 223 42.94 -2.93 9.33
C GLY A 223 43.95 -3.14 8.21
N GLY A 224 43.50 -2.96 6.97
CA GLY A 224 44.32 -3.17 5.77
C GLY A 224 44.54 -4.65 5.43
N LEU A 225 45.62 -4.93 4.72
CA LEU A 225 45.97 -6.28 4.28
C LEU A 225 46.53 -7.12 5.44
N LEU A 226 45.89 -8.26 5.70
CA LEU A 226 46.35 -9.23 6.68
C LEU A 226 47.58 -10.01 6.19
N SER A 227 48.34 -10.57 7.12
CA SER A 227 49.37 -11.56 6.79
C SER A 227 48.73 -12.82 6.22
N ALA A 228 49.49 -13.58 5.43
CA ALA A 228 48.99 -14.75 4.71
C ALA A 228 48.19 -15.71 5.60
N ASN A 229 48.65 -16.01 6.81
CA ASN A 229 47.88 -16.77 7.80
C ASN A 229 47.79 -15.96 9.08
N THR A 230 46.62 -15.41 9.36
CA THR A 230 46.32 -14.65 10.57
C THR A 230 45.46 -15.50 11.49
N ALA A 231 45.86 -15.61 12.76
CA ALA A 231 45.07 -16.26 13.79
C ALA A 231 44.80 -15.28 14.93
N TRP A 232 43.52 -15.12 15.27
CA TRP A 232 43.06 -14.47 16.48
C TRP A 232 42.69 -15.58 17.47
N PRO A 233 43.48 -15.82 18.52
CA PRO A 233 43.21 -16.88 19.50
C PRO A 233 41.86 -16.69 20.21
N ALA A 234 41.45 -17.70 20.98
CA ALA A 234 40.25 -17.61 21.80
C ALA A 234 40.27 -16.35 22.71
N ASN A 235 39.09 -15.75 22.91
CA ASN A 235 38.88 -14.51 23.68
C ASN A 235 39.64 -13.29 23.14
N SER A 236 39.88 -13.21 21.82
CA SER A 236 40.46 -12.01 21.22
C SER A 236 39.51 -10.81 21.31
N ARG A 237 40.06 -9.60 21.44
CA ARG A 237 39.33 -8.33 21.44
C ARG A 237 39.86 -7.48 20.30
N ILE A 238 39.18 -7.53 19.16
CA ILE A 238 39.65 -6.94 17.91
C ILE A 238 38.84 -5.69 17.60
N LEU A 239 39.52 -4.58 17.30
CA LEU A 239 38.89 -3.37 16.77
C LEU A 239 39.29 -3.20 15.30
N VAL A 240 38.33 -3.38 14.40
CA VAL A 240 38.53 -3.14 12.97
C VAL A 240 38.42 -1.64 12.72
N THR A 241 39.57 -1.01 12.45
CA THR A 241 39.70 0.45 12.33
C THR A 241 39.63 0.96 10.88
N ASN A 242 39.95 0.08 9.92
CA ASN A 242 39.92 0.31 8.47
C ASN A 242 39.42 -0.96 7.78
N HIS A 243 39.02 -0.89 6.50
CA HIS A 243 38.69 -2.08 5.70
C HIS A 243 39.76 -3.16 5.86
N LEU A 244 39.33 -4.39 6.11
CA LEU A 244 40.18 -5.52 6.39
C LEU A 244 40.23 -6.44 5.17
N MET A 245 41.41 -6.90 4.77
CA MET A 245 41.56 -7.78 3.60
C MET A 245 42.32 -9.06 3.96
N VAL A 246 41.70 -10.22 3.74
CA VAL A 246 42.39 -11.52 3.73
C VAL A 246 43.01 -11.71 2.35
N PRO A 247 44.34 -11.91 2.22
CA PRO A 247 45.00 -12.04 0.92
C PRO A 247 44.61 -13.33 0.18
N LEU A 248 44.83 -13.35 -1.14
CA LEU A 248 44.63 -14.53 -1.98
C LEU A 248 45.47 -15.71 -1.47
N GLY A 249 44.83 -16.87 -1.27
CA GLY A 249 45.47 -18.06 -0.71
C GLY A 249 45.80 -17.97 0.79
N GLY A 250 45.42 -16.88 1.45
CA GLY A 250 45.58 -16.70 2.88
C GLY A 250 44.38 -17.20 3.70
N ALA A 251 44.54 -17.21 5.02
CA ALA A 251 43.51 -17.61 5.96
C ALA A 251 43.43 -16.67 7.18
N LEU A 252 42.20 -16.40 7.64
CA LEU A 252 41.91 -15.80 8.94
C LEU A 252 41.16 -16.81 9.81
N SER A 253 41.74 -17.18 10.95
CA SER A 253 41.07 -18.00 11.96
C SER A 253 40.75 -17.17 13.20
N ILE A 254 39.51 -17.22 13.67
CA ILE A 254 39.02 -16.51 14.86
C ILE A 254 38.58 -17.56 15.88
N GLY A 255 39.20 -17.54 17.06
CA GLY A 255 38.89 -18.46 18.16
C GLY A 255 37.62 -18.06 18.93
N GLU A 256 37.04 -19.04 19.63
CA GLU A 256 35.84 -18.88 20.46
C GLU A 256 35.93 -17.74 21.49
N GLY A 257 34.78 -17.19 21.89
CA GLY A 257 34.69 -16.11 22.87
C GLY A 257 35.27 -14.77 22.42
N SER A 258 35.69 -14.64 21.16
CA SER A 258 36.25 -13.41 20.61
C SER A 258 35.17 -12.36 20.33
N ILE A 259 35.49 -11.10 20.58
CA ILE A 259 34.64 -9.95 20.25
C ILE A 259 35.36 -9.12 19.18
N VAL A 260 34.68 -8.91 18.05
CA VAL A 260 35.14 -8.10 16.93
C VAL A 260 34.25 -6.85 16.89
N LEU A 261 34.83 -5.74 17.33
CA LEU A 261 34.23 -4.42 17.28
C LEU A 261 34.60 -3.75 15.96
N LEU A 262 33.62 -3.26 15.21
CA LEU A 262 33.84 -2.65 13.91
C LEU A 262 33.47 -1.17 13.91
N ASN A 263 34.38 -0.35 13.40
CA ASN A 263 34.05 1.04 13.07
C ASN A 263 32.94 1.10 12.00
N PRO A 264 32.18 2.20 11.93
CA PRO A 264 31.15 2.38 10.92
C PRO A 264 31.68 2.12 9.51
N LEU A 265 30.87 1.49 8.67
CA LEU A 265 31.15 1.25 7.25
C LEU A 265 32.37 0.38 6.91
N MET A 266 32.98 -0.29 7.90
CA MET A 266 34.16 -1.13 7.66
C MET A 266 33.77 -2.51 7.11
N ASP A 267 34.35 -2.85 5.96
CA ASP A 267 34.18 -4.16 5.31
C ASP A 267 35.32 -5.12 5.63
N ILE A 268 35.02 -6.41 5.54
CA ILE A 268 35.98 -7.51 5.58
C ILE A 268 35.98 -8.20 4.21
N THR A 269 36.96 -7.86 3.37
CA THR A 269 37.15 -8.47 2.05
C THR A 269 37.94 -9.76 2.18
N ASN A 270 37.37 -10.85 1.70
CA ASN A 270 37.98 -12.16 1.69
C ASN A 270 38.45 -12.54 0.28
N HIS A 271 39.75 -12.75 0.12
CA HIS A 271 40.32 -13.41 -1.06
C HIS A 271 40.80 -14.85 -0.79
N GLY A 272 40.64 -15.36 0.43
CA GLY A 272 41.07 -16.68 0.84
C GLY A 272 40.01 -17.41 1.67
N ALA A 273 40.38 -17.81 2.89
CA ALA A 273 39.49 -18.51 3.81
C ALA A 273 39.32 -17.75 5.13
N ILE A 274 38.09 -17.66 5.61
CA ILE A 274 37.76 -17.17 6.96
C ILE A 274 37.08 -18.31 7.73
N SER A 275 37.61 -18.58 8.93
CA SER A 275 37.09 -19.59 9.84
C SER A 275 36.83 -18.96 11.21
N ILE A 276 35.57 -18.91 11.62
CA ILE A 276 35.11 -18.36 12.89
C ILE A 276 34.65 -19.53 13.76
N ASN A 277 35.47 -19.84 14.78
CA ASN A 277 35.39 -21.08 15.54
C ASN A 277 34.79 -20.83 16.93
N GLY A 278 33.59 -20.25 16.97
CA GLY A 278 32.82 -20.09 18.20
C GLY A 278 32.12 -21.38 18.64
N THR A 279 31.58 -21.35 19.85
CA THR A 279 30.73 -22.40 20.42
C THR A 279 29.49 -21.75 21.07
N VAL A 280 28.47 -22.53 21.38
CA VAL A 280 27.24 -22.04 22.06
C VAL A 280 27.57 -21.42 23.42
N GLU A 281 28.58 -21.99 24.08
CA GLU A 281 29.08 -21.55 25.37
C GLU A 281 29.95 -20.29 25.22
N GLN A 282 30.83 -20.26 24.21
CA GLN A 282 31.80 -19.20 23.93
C GLN A 282 31.57 -18.58 22.54
N MET A 283 30.46 -17.87 22.39
CA MET A 283 30.08 -17.25 21.11
C MET A 283 31.12 -16.21 20.66
N VAL A 284 31.39 -16.16 19.35
CA VAL A 284 32.08 -15.02 18.72
C VAL A 284 31.05 -13.95 18.38
N VAL A 285 31.37 -12.67 18.62
CA VAL A 285 30.44 -11.57 18.35
C VAL A 285 31.07 -10.53 17.44
N PHE A 286 30.38 -10.22 16.34
CA PHE A 286 30.65 -9.07 15.47
C PHE A 286 29.63 -7.98 15.79
N THR A 287 30.11 -6.81 16.22
CA THR A 287 29.24 -5.74 16.72
C THR A 287 29.73 -4.36 16.26
N PRO A 288 28.81 -3.44 15.95
CA PRO A 288 29.16 -2.04 15.73
C PRO A 288 29.58 -1.36 17.06
N LEU A 289 30.15 -0.16 16.94
CA LEU A 289 30.42 0.72 18.09
C LEU A 289 29.16 1.03 18.91
N THR A 290 28.05 1.29 18.22
CA THR A 290 26.73 1.54 18.79
C THR A 290 25.66 1.01 17.84
N ARG A 291 24.42 0.82 18.32
CA ARG A 291 23.31 0.28 17.51
C ARG A 291 22.92 1.12 16.28
N THR A 292 23.40 2.35 16.17
CA THR A 292 23.11 3.25 15.05
C THR A 292 24.34 3.50 14.17
N GLN A 293 25.47 2.87 14.48
CA GLN A 293 26.75 3.04 13.81
C GLN A 293 27.13 1.76 13.06
N TYR A 294 26.30 1.43 12.08
CA TYR A 294 26.39 0.16 11.37
C TYR A 294 27.75 0.00 10.67
N TRP A 295 28.34 -1.18 10.79
CA TRP A 295 29.54 -1.55 10.04
C TRP A 295 29.17 -2.07 8.65
N GLY A 296 30.18 -2.37 7.83
CA GLY A 296 29.99 -2.86 6.48
C GLY A 296 29.47 -4.30 6.43
N GLY A 297 30.13 -5.13 5.62
CA GLY A 297 29.87 -6.56 5.54
C GLY A 297 31.11 -7.38 5.19
N PHE A 298 30.91 -8.69 5.03
CA PHE A 298 31.88 -9.60 4.44
C PHE A 298 31.74 -9.59 2.92
N ILE A 299 32.85 -9.47 2.20
CA ILE A 299 32.88 -9.51 0.74
C ILE A 299 33.72 -10.71 0.29
N GLN A 300 33.07 -11.78 -0.15
CA GLN A 300 33.73 -12.96 -0.75
C GLN A 300 34.08 -12.63 -2.21
N HIS A 301 35.26 -12.02 -2.39
CA HIS A 301 35.56 -11.23 -3.60
C HIS A 301 36.13 -12.04 -4.76
N THR A 302 37.06 -12.97 -4.47
CA THR A 302 37.67 -13.83 -5.49
C THR A 302 37.04 -15.21 -5.54
N ASN A 303 37.32 -15.93 -6.64
CA ASN A 303 36.84 -17.28 -6.80
C ASN A 303 37.39 -18.24 -5.73
N ASN A 304 36.61 -19.27 -5.38
CA ASN A 304 36.96 -20.33 -4.44
C ASN A 304 37.27 -19.82 -3.01
N THR A 305 36.61 -18.76 -2.57
CA THR A 305 36.72 -18.28 -1.19
C THR A 305 35.78 -19.04 -0.26
N SER A 306 36.08 -19.01 1.04
CA SER A 306 35.22 -19.64 2.05
C SER A 306 35.06 -18.78 3.28
N LEU A 307 33.84 -18.75 3.83
CA LEU A 307 33.50 -18.23 5.14
C LEU A 307 32.73 -19.30 5.91
N ALA A 308 33.37 -19.87 6.92
CA ALA A 308 32.74 -20.83 7.83
C ALA A 308 32.65 -20.22 9.23
N ALA A 309 31.44 -20.12 9.78
CA ALA A 309 31.19 -19.60 11.11
C ALA A 309 30.36 -20.58 11.93
N THR A 310 30.85 -20.90 13.12
CA THR A 310 30.11 -21.64 14.14
C THR A 310 29.99 -20.78 15.39
N GLY A 311 28.86 -20.83 16.10
CA GLY A 311 28.69 -20.11 17.37
C GLY A 311 28.97 -18.61 17.24
N THR A 312 28.38 -17.95 16.23
CA THR A 312 28.68 -16.54 15.92
C THR A 312 27.43 -15.67 15.91
N ILE A 313 27.49 -14.49 16.51
CA ILE A 313 26.43 -13.47 16.43
C ILE A 313 26.94 -12.26 15.63
N PHE A 314 26.25 -11.92 14.56
CA PHE A 314 26.43 -10.70 13.78
C PHE A 314 25.33 -9.71 14.13
N THR A 315 25.73 -8.50 14.50
CA THR A 315 24.79 -7.40 14.81
C THR A 315 25.14 -6.16 14.01
N GLY A 316 24.14 -5.36 13.63
CA GLY A 316 24.33 -4.00 13.10
C GLY A 316 25.24 -3.88 11.88
N ALA A 317 25.13 -4.79 10.92
CA ALA A 317 25.86 -4.76 9.65
C ALA A 317 25.03 -4.13 8.52
N GLY A 318 25.66 -3.94 7.35
CA GLY A 318 25.02 -3.42 6.14
C GLY A 318 24.93 -1.90 6.09
N GLY A 319 25.86 -1.20 6.76
CA GLY A 319 25.75 0.20 7.15
C GLY A 319 25.74 1.25 6.05
N TYR A 320 25.88 0.88 4.78
CA TYR A 320 25.77 1.82 3.67
C TYR A 320 24.30 2.04 3.26
N PRO A 321 23.75 3.26 3.42
CA PRO A 321 22.40 3.59 3.00
C PRO A 321 22.36 3.93 1.50
N GLY A 322 21.59 3.17 0.71
CA GLY A 322 21.26 3.50 -0.68
C GLY A 322 22.37 3.21 -1.72
N TYR A 323 21.96 2.57 -2.82
CA TYR A 323 22.71 2.31 -4.05
C TYR A 323 24.05 1.57 -3.91
N TRP A 324 24.22 0.70 -2.92
CA TRP A 324 25.44 -0.14 -2.81
C TRP A 324 25.69 -0.95 -4.08
N PHE A 325 24.62 -1.47 -4.70
CA PHE A 325 24.68 -2.29 -5.89
C PHE A 325 24.56 -1.49 -7.22
N GLY A 326 24.41 -0.15 -7.21
CA GLY A 326 24.04 0.61 -8.43
C GLY A 326 24.30 2.13 -8.54
N GLY A 327 25.12 2.79 -7.71
CA GLY A 327 25.34 4.25 -7.82
C GLY A 327 26.68 4.78 -7.27
N HIS A 328 27.18 5.87 -7.88
CA HIS A 328 28.51 6.47 -7.74
C HIS A 328 29.10 6.55 -6.30
N GLY A 329 30.12 5.73 -6.00
CA GLY A 329 30.95 5.91 -4.80
C GLY A 329 31.76 4.71 -4.31
N HIS A 330 31.44 3.48 -4.73
CA HIS A 330 31.99 2.26 -4.13
C HIS A 330 32.65 1.29 -5.11
N ASP A 331 33.29 0.23 -4.57
CA ASP A 331 34.21 -0.69 -5.26
C ASP A 331 33.70 -1.02 -6.69
N PRO A 332 34.36 -0.51 -7.74
CA PRO A 332 33.94 -0.73 -9.13
C PRO A 332 33.85 -2.22 -9.49
N SER A 333 34.47 -3.13 -8.75
CA SER A 333 34.35 -4.56 -8.99
C SER A 333 32.98 -5.15 -8.59
N LEU A 334 32.20 -4.43 -7.77
CA LEU A 334 30.80 -4.72 -7.46
C LEU A 334 29.85 -4.13 -8.52
N SER A 335 30.35 -3.33 -9.48
CA SER A 335 29.53 -2.84 -10.59
C SER A 335 29.00 -4.03 -11.41
N GLY A 336 27.68 -4.09 -11.56
CA GLY A 336 26.98 -5.17 -12.26
C GLY A 336 26.31 -6.22 -11.37
N ILE A 337 26.21 -6.00 -10.06
CA ILE A 337 25.27 -6.73 -9.21
C ILE A 337 23.93 -6.01 -9.29
N SER A 338 22.90 -6.66 -9.86
CA SER A 338 21.53 -6.18 -9.74
C SER A 338 21.00 -6.54 -8.37
N SER A 339 20.24 -5.65 -7.74
CA SER A 339 19.49 -6.00 -6.54
C SER A 339 18.18 -5.24 -6.49
N HIS A 340 17.11 -5.93 -6.07
CA HIS A 340 15.82 -5.31 -5.72
C HIS A 340 15.98 -4.30 -4.57
N ARG A 341 16.87 -4.62 -3.61
CA ARG A 341 17.18 -3.76 -2.45
C ARG A 341 18.55 -3.10 -2.57
N ALA A 342 18.61 -1.83 -2.22
CA ALA A 342 19.82 -1.03 -2.42
C ALA A 342 20.79 -1.04 -1.23
N GLU A 343 20.35 -1.56 -0.08
CA GLU A 343 21.15 -1.66 1.14
C GLU A 343 22.27 -2.69 1.01
N GLN A 344 23.41 -2.42 1.65
CA GLN A 344 24.52 -3.36 1.68
C GLN A 344 24.16 -4.66 2.43
N ALA A 345 24.64 -5.79 1.94
CA ALA A 345 24.49 -7.08 2.61
C ALA A 345 25.58 -7.35 3.68
N LEU A 346 25.22 -8.08 4.74
CA LEU A 346 26.21 -8.64 5.68
C LEU A 346 27.17 -9.59 4.96
N ILE A 347 26.72 -10.36 3.96
CA ILE A 347 27.56 -11.28 3.19
C ILE A 347 27.34 -11.10 1.69
N SER A 348 28.31 -10.53 0.99
CA SER A 348 28.31 -10.39 -0.47
C SER A 348 29.15 -11.49 -1.12
N LEU A 349 28.54 -12.28 -2.00
CA LEU A 349 29.17 -13.36 -2.75
C LEU A 349 29.43 -12.92 -4.19
N VAL A 350 30.68 -12.54 -4.49
CA VAL A 350 31.05 -11.86 -5.74
C VAL A 350 31.90 -12.76 -6.64
N GLY A 351 32.84 -13.50 -6.06
CA GLY A 351 33.67 -14.46 -6.79
C GLY A 351 32.94 -15.80 -7.04
N ALA A 352 33.27 -16.52 -8.09
CA ALA A 352 32.66 -17.83 -8.37
C ALA A 352 33.12 -18.92 -7.38
N ASN A 353 32.28 -19.94 -7.10
CA ASN A 353 32.63 -21.09 -6.25
C ASN A 353 32.91 -20.73 -4.78
N CYS A 354 32.20 -19.73 -4.24
CA CYS A 354 32.34 -19.38 -2.83
C CYS A 354 31.46 -20.25 -1.94
N ASN A 355 32.00 -20.63 -0.78
CA ASN A 355 31.29 -21.43 0.21
C ASN A 355 31.00 -20.60 1.46
N LEU A 356 29.76 -20.62 1.91
CA LEU A 356 29.30 -20.05 3.17
C LEU A 356 28.70 -21.15 4.04
N THR A 357 29.21 -21.30 5.26
CA THR A 357 28.66 -22.25 6.24
C THR A 357 28.41 -21.52 7.54
N LEU A 358 27.15 -21.50 8.02
CA LEU A 358 26.73 -20.87 9.26
C LEU A 358 26.05 -21.90 10.16
N VAL A 359 26.66 -22.20 11.31
CA VAL A 359 26.14 -23.20 12.25
C VAL A 359 25.97 -22.55 13.62
N ASP A 360 24.81 -22.75 14.26
CA ASP A 360 24.55 -22.21 15.61
C ASP A 360 24.87 -20.72 15.72
N SER A 361 24.46 -19.98 14.70
CA SER A 361 24.85 -18.58 14.49
C SER A 361 23.62 -17.72 14.24
N ALA A 362 23.77 -16.40 14.37
CA ALA A 362 22.67 -15.48 14.14
C ALA A 362 23.13 -14.19 13.47
N ALA A 363 22.29 -13.67 12.59
CA ALA A 363 22.34 -12.29 12.11
C ALA A 363 21.11 -11.56 12.66
N MET A 364 21.32 -10.52 13.47
CA MET A 364 20.22 -9.83 14.13
C MET A 364 20.36 -8.32 14.09
N HIS A 365 19.24 -7.61 13.94
CA HIS A 365 19.22 -6.14 13.89
C HIS A 365 20.20 -5.59 12.85
N LEU A 366 20.13 -6.10 11.62
CA LEU A 366 20.91 -5.57 10.52
C LEU A 366 20.20 -4.35 9.95
N TYR A 367 20.97 -3.32 9.55
CA TYR A 367 20.43 -2.21 8.80
C TYR A 367 20.19 -2.60 7.34
N GLY A 368 21.09 -3.41 6.79
CA GLY A 368 20.99 -3.90 5.43
C GLY A 368 20.48 -5.34 5.32
N GLN A 369 20.90 -6.01 4.25
CA GLN A 369 20.45 -7.36 3.89
C GLN A 369 21.26 -8.43 4.64
N LEU A 370 20.73 -9.65 4.76
CA LEU A 370 21.54 -10.79 5.23
C LEU A 370 22.68 -11.11 4.24
N GLY A 371 22.36 -11.24 2.95
CA GLY A 371 23.33 -11.66 1.95
C GLY A 371 22.93 -11.27 0.54
N HIS A 372 23.87 -11.39 -0.40
CA HIS A 372 23.62 -11.20 -1.83
C HIS A 372 24.60 -12.04 -2.65
N SER A 373 24.19 -12.59 -3.80
CA SER A 373 25.12 -13.21 -4.75
C SER A 373 25.01 -12.68 -6.19
N LYS A 374 26.18 -12.42 -6.80
CA LYS A 374 26.30 -11.86 -8.15
C LYS A 374 25.86 -12.86 -9.23
N SER A 375 25.16 -12.36 -10.25
CA SER A 375 24.80 -13.09 -11.47
C SER A 375 26.01 -13.34 -12.40
N GLY A 376 26.11 -14.54 -13.00
CA GLY A 376 27.17 -14.85 -13.97
C GLY A 376 27.28 -16.33 -14.34
N THR A 377 27.60 -16.61 -15.61
CA THR A 377 27.76 -17.97 -16.13
C THR A 377 28.93 -18.70 -15.46
N GLY A 378 28.62 -19.82 -14.80
CA GLY A 378 29.62 -20.69 -14.15
C GLY A 378 29.96 -20.34 -12.69
N ALA A 379 29.33 -19.32 -12.11
CA ALA A 379 29.37 -19.10 -10.67
C ALA A 379 28.45 -20.11 -9.96
N SER A 380 28.98 -20.85 -8.99
CA SER A 380 28.18 -21.65 -8.06
C SER A 380 28.48 -21.19 -6.65
N TYR A 381 27.48 -20.89 -5.84
CA TYR A 381 27.68 -20.53 -4.44
C TYR A 381 27.03 -21.59 -3.56
N ARG A 382 27.74 -22.10 -2.55
CA ARG A 382 27.16 -23.11 -1.64
C ARG A 382 26.94 -22.47 -0.29
N ILE A 383 25.68 -22.36 0.10
CA ILE A 383 25.24 -21.71 1.33
C ILE A 383 24.62 -22.77 2.22
N GLU A 384 25.32 -23.12 3.30
CA GLU A 384 24.85 -24.07 4.30
C GLU A 384 24.51 -23.34 5.59
N MET A 385 23.31 -23.57 6.10
CA MET A 385 22.87 -22.99 7.37
C MET A 385 22.25 -24.08 8.24
N THR A 386 22.67 -24.16 9.49
CA THR A 386 22.10 -25.11 10.45
C THR A 386 21.92 -24.46 11.80
N ARG A 387 20.69 -24.42 12.31
CA ARG A 387 20.36 -23.68 13.56
C ARG A 387 20.80 -22.23 13.47
N PHE A 388 20.52 -21.63 12.31
CA PHE A 388 20.80 -20.25 12.00
C PHE A 388 19.55 -19.38 12.24
N LEU A 389 19.74 -18.20 12.80
CA LEU A 389 18.68 -17.20 12.96
C LEU A 389 19.02 -15.93 12.16
N MET A 390 18.14 -15.54 11.24
CA MET A 390 18.02 -14.18 10.75
C MET A 390 16.81 -13.51 11.43
N HIS A 391 17.04 -12.38 12.10
CA HIS A 391 15.99 -11.69 12.86
C HIS A 391 16.13 -10.17 12.80
N ARG A 392 15.08 -9.45 12.38
CA ARG A 392 15.06 -7.97 12.29
C ARG A 392 16.12 -7.44 11.34
N THR A 393 15.95 -7.78 10.08
CA THR A 393 16.83 -7.43 8.98
C THR A 393 15.99 -6.88 7.84
N THR A 394 16.51 -5.93 7.06
CA THR A 394 15.70 -5.31 5.98
C THR A 394 15.14 -6.32 5.00
N THR A 395 15.95 -7.31 4.60
CA THR A 395 15.55 -8.46 3.77
C THR A 395 16.60 -9.56 3.95
N GLY A 396 16.29 -10.80 3.57
CA GLY A 396 17.31 -11.84 3.43
C GLY A 396 18.25 -11.62 2.25
N GLY A 397 17.82 -10.79 1.32
CA GLY A 397 18.54 -10.38 0.13
C GLY A 397 18.44 -11.37 -1.03
N GLU A 398 19.09 -11.02 -2.13
CA GLU A 398 18.89 -11.62 -3.44
C GLU A 398 20.05 -12.53 -3.86
N TYR A 399 19.72 -13.75 -4.27
CA TYR A 399 20.69 -14.78 -4.57
C TYR A 399 20.50 -15.34 -5.98
N THR A 400 21.50 -15.08 -6.83
CA THR A 400 21.66 -15.70 -8.15
C THR A 400 22.82 -16.69 -8.15
N GLY A 401 22.63 -17.88 -8.72
CA GLY A 401 23.63 -18.94 -8.86
C GLY A 401 23.97 -19.67 -7.56
N ALA A 402 23.16 -19.48 -6.51
CA ALA A 402 23.38 -20.06 -5.20
C ALA A 402 22.72 -21.44 -5.06
N GLN A 403 23.23 -22.25 -4.15
CA GLN A 403 22.59 -23.45 -3.64
C GLN A 403 22.45 -23.29 -2.13
N PHE A 404 21.20 -23.32 -1.66
CA PHE A 404 20.89 -23.32 -0.24
C PHE A 404 20.74 -24.76 0.28
N ILE A 405 21.36 -25.05 1.42
CA ILE A 405 21.16 -26.27 2.20
C ILE A 405 20.94 -25.82 3.64
N VAL A 406 19.67 -25.70 4.01
CA VAL A 406 19.25 -25.07 5.25
C VAL A 406 18.48 -26.06 6.10
N ASN A 407 18.86 -26.19 7.36
CA ASN A 407 18.22 -27.09 8.31
C ASN A 407 18.01 -26.39 9.66
N ASP A 408 16.86 -26.63 10.31
CA ASP A 408 16.54 -26.14 11.66
C ASP A 408 16.78 -24.63 11.83
N SER A 409 16.45 -23.81 10.83
CA SER A 409 16.80 -22.37 10.83
C SER A 409 15.55 -21.47 10.87
N ALA A 410 15.73 -20.17 11.04
CA ALA A 410 14.64 -19.20 11.06
C ALA A 410 15.03 -17.89 10.36
N PHE A 411 14.12 -17.38 9.52
CA PHE A 411 14.22 -16.10 8.82
C PHE A 411 12.95 -15.31 9.14
N ILE A 412 13.04 -14.40 10.11
CA ILE A 412 11.86 -13.76 10.69
C ILE A 412 12.04 -12.25 10.89
N GLU A 413 10.93 -11.53 10.82
CA GLU A 413 10.88 -10.08 11.01
C GLU A 413 11.71 -9.34 9.95
N CYS A 414 11.18 -9.26 8.73
CA CYS A 414 11.76 -8.50 7.62
C CYS A 414 10.94 -7.22 7.36
N PRO A 415 11.29 -6.07 7.95
CA PRO A 415 12.23 -5.88 9.07
C PRO A 415 11.58 -6.03 10.46
N ASP A 416 10.25 -6.07 10.55
CA ASP A 416 9.50 -6.12 11.80
C ASP A 416 8.06 -6.68 11.64
N ASP A 417 7.38 -6.92 12.76
CA ASP A 417 5.99 -7.40 12.85
C ASP A 417 4.98 -6.27 13.20
N SER A 418 5.23 -5.07 12.69
CA SER A 418 4.19 -4.03 12.76
C SER A 418 3.03 -4.37 11.81
N ALA A 419 1.87 -3.75 12.01
CA ALA A 419 0.70 -3.96 11.15
C ALA A 419 0.72 -3.13 9.86
N GLY A 420 1.68 -2.21 9.71
CA GLY A 420 1.76 -1.35 8.53
C GLY A 420 2.14 -2.17 7.30
N TYR A 421 1.33 -2.05 6.25
CA TYR A 421 1.66 -2.55 4.92
C TYR A 421 2.82 -1.74 4.33
N ALA A 422 3.75 -2.42 3.67
CA ALA A 422 4.84 -1.81 2.93
C ALA A 422 5.24 -2.75 1.79
N ASP A 423 4.99 -2.32 0.56
CA ASP A 423 5.46 -2.98 -0.66
C ASP A 423 6.89 -2.49 -0.94
N GLY A 424 7.87 -3.36 -0.78
CA GLY A 424 9.26 -2.90 -0.79
C GLY A 424 10.31 -3.98 -0.89
N ASP A 425 9.99 -5.19 -1.37
CA ASP A 425 10.92 -6.31 -1.49
C ASP A 425 11.54 -6.68 -0.12
N ASN A 426 10.74 -6.59 0.94
CA ASN A 426 11.13 -6.93 2.30
C ASN A 426 10.99 -8.45 2.56
N ASP A 427 11.53 -9.23 1.63
CA ASP A 427 11.38 -10.68 1.61
C ASP A 427 12.22 -11.37 2.68
N GLY A 428 11.77 -12.56 3.07
CA GLY A 428 12.59 -13.46 3.88
C GLY A 428 13.85 -13.90 3.12
N LEU A 429 13.73 -14.27 1.85
CA LEU A 429 14.84 -14.48 0.90
C LEU A 429 14.33 -14.26 -0.54
N TYR A 430 15.19 -13.77 -1.43
CA TYR A 430 14.92 -13.70 -2.87
C TYR A 430 15.85 -14.66 -3.62
N ILE A 431 15.29 -15.61 -4.38
CA ILE A 431 16.03 -16.68 -5.08
C ILE A 431 15.70 -16.68 -6.58
N THR A 432 16.69 -16.32 -7.41
CA THR A 432 16.48 -16.16 -8.86
C THR A 432 16.54 -17.48 -9.63
N ASP A 433 17.63 -18.23 -9.46
CA ASP A 433 17.89 -19.48 -10.18
C ASP A 433 18.65 -20.50 -9.33
N SER A 434 18.60 -21.76 -9.77
CA SER A 434 19.39 -22.85 -9.19
C SER A 434 20.02 -23.67 -10.29
N ARG A 435 21.26 -24.12 -10.11
CA ARG A 435 21.93 -24.98 -11.09
C ARG A 435 21.29 -26.36 -11.16
N ALA A 436 21.05 -26.87 -12.38
CA ALA A 436 20.56 -28.22 -12.60
C ALA A 436 21.38 -29.28 -11.83
N GLY A 437 20.69 -30.13 -11.06
CA GLY A 437 21.29 -31.14 -10.18
C GLY A 437 21.65 -30.65 -8.77
N PHE A 438 21.50 -29.36 -8.48
CA PHE A 438 21.81 -28.74 -7.19
C PHE A 438 20.59 -27.97 -6.66
N PRO A 439 19.53 -28.67 -6.22
CA PRO A 439 18.33 -28.00 -5.71
C PRO A 439 18.66 -27.19 -4.44
N HIS A 440 17.89 -26.12 -4.22
CA HIS A 440 17.80 -25.51 -2.90
C HIS A 440 17.01 -26.44 -1.99
N GLY A 441 17.50 -26.66 -0.77
CA GLY A 441 16.85 -27.50 0.22
C GLY A 441 16.69 -26.75 1.54
N PHE A 442 15.46 -26.69 2.02
CA PHE A 442 15.09 -26.15 3.32
C PHE A 442 14.36 -27.23 4.10
N THR A 443 14.82 -27.52 5.32
CA THR A 443 14.19 -28.52 6.19
C THR A 443 14.00 -27.96 7.58
N ASN A 444 12.82 -28.20 8.17
CA ASN A 444 12.45 -27.69 9.50
C ASN A 444 12.75 -26.20 9.71
N THR A 445 12.52 -25.38 8.68
CA THR A 445 12.89 -23.97 8.68
C THR A 445 11.66 -23.08 8.82
N LEU A 446 11.79 -22.00 9.59
CA LEU A 446 10.74 -21.01 9.82
C LEU A 446 10.96 -19.78 8.94
N PHE A 447 9.89 -19.35 8.28
CA PHE A 447 9.80 -18.08 7.56
C PHE A 447 8.58 -17.32 8.06
N GLY A 448 8.70 -16.01 8.30
CA GLY A 448 7.53 -15.27 8.72
C GLY A 448 7.74 -13.86 9.23
N TRP A 449 6.63 -13.16 9.45
CA TRP A 449 6.63 -11.74 9.84
C TRP A 449 7.43 -10.88 8.86
N THR A 450 7.22 -11.12 7.57
CA THR A 450 7.80 -10.34 6.47
C THR A 450 6.76 -9.33 5.98
N LYS A 451 7.21 -8.14 5.60
CA LYS A 451 6.34 -7.11 5.00
C LYS A 451 5.95 -7.40 3.56
N ASP A 452 6.70 -8.30 2.95
CA ASP A 452 6.54 -8.78 1.59
C ASP A 452 6.50 -10.32 1.66
N ASP A 453 7.19 -11.03 0.78
CA ASP A 453 7.16 -12.48 0.73
C ASP A 453 7.97 -13.17 1.82
N GLY A 454 7.56 -14.40 2.16
CA GLY A 454 8.40 -15.31 2.93
C GLY A 454 9.63 -15.70 2.14
N ILE A 455 9.40 -16.11 0.89
CA ILE A 455 10.41 -16.40 -0.12
C ILE A 455 9.89 -15.83 -1.44
N ASP A 456 10.62 -14.90 -2.03
CA ASP A 456 10.41 -14.58 -3.44
C ASP A 456 11.30 -15.53 -4.26
N SER A 457 10.69 -16.54 -4.88
CA SER A 457 11.36 -17.37 -5.87
C SER A 457 11.33 -16.67 -7.24
N GLY A 458 11.75 -15.40 -7.27
CA GLY A 458 11.53 -14.40 -8.30
C GLY A 458 12.44 -14.47 -9.52
N GLY A 459 12.17 -13.66 -10.55
CA GLY A 459 13.05 -13.47 -11.72
C GLY A 459 13.09 -14.62 -12.76
N SER A 460 13.68 -14.31 -13.92
CA SER A 460 13.88 -15.27 -15.03
C SER A 460 15.02 -16.25 -14.73
N GLY A 461 14.70 -17.44 -14.22
CA GLY A 461 15.69 -18.46 -13.89
C GLY A 461 15.09 -19.85 -13.67
N ALA A 462 15.72 -20.88 -14.24
CA ALA A 462 15.32 -22.26 -14.00
C ALA A 462 15.86 -22.75 -12.65
N GLY A 463 15.19 -23.72 -12.04
CA GLY A 463 15.69 -24.30 -10.81
C GLY A 463 14.73 -25.20 -10.05
N THR A 464 15.21 -25.82 -8.97
CA THR A 464 14.39 -26.62 -8.08
C THR A 464 14.58 -26.16 -6.64
N LEU A 465 13.47 -25.82 -5.98
CA LEU A 465 13.44 -25.49 -4.57
C LEU A 465 12.62 -26.55 -3.84
N ILE A 466 13.15 -27.07 -2.75
CA ILE A 466 12.53 -28.12 -1.94
C ILE A 466 12.41 -27.62 -0.50
N PHE A 467 11.18 -27.58 -0.01
CA PHE A 467 10.85 -27.28 1.37
C PHE A 467 10.22 -28.53 1.99
N ASP A 468 10.70 -28.93 3.16
CA ASP A 468 10.17 -30.09 3.88
C ASP A 468 10.08 -29.82 5.38
N ARG A 469 8.88 -29.97 5.95
CA ARG A 469 8.58 -29.70 7.37
C ARG A 469 8.86 -28.26 7.79
N CYS A 470 8.80 -27.32 6.84
CA CYS A 470 8.95 -25.89 7.05
C CYS A 470 7.67 -25.25 7.57
N TRP A 471 7.81 -24.07 8.16
CA TRP A 471 6.70 -23.29 8.73
C TRP A 471 6.73 -21.88 8.16
N PHE A 472 5.62 -21.45 7.58
CA PHE A 472 5.43 -20.12 7.00
C PHE A 472 4.29 -19.41 7.74
N GLU A 473 4.56 -18.25 8.32
CA GLU A 473 3.53 -17.55 9.09
C GLU A 473 3.59 -16.03 9.09
N ALA A 474 2.42 -15.40 9.08
CA ALA A 474 2.27 -13.96 9.26
C ALA A 474 3.01 -13.15 8.19
N ILE A 475 2.78 -13.52 6.94
CA ILE A 475 3.43 -12.95 5.74
C ILE A 475 2.39 -12.09 5.02
N PHE A 476 2.76 -10.88 4.62
CA PHE A 476 1.82 -9.93 4.03
C PHE A 476 1.35 -10.37 2.64
N HIS A 477 2.29 -10.77 1.78
CA HIS A 477 2.03 -11.26 0.43
C HIS A 477 2.06 -12.80 0.43
N GLU A 478 3.01 -13.42 -0.26
CA GLU A 478 3.07 -14.85 -0.44
C GLU A 478 4.09 -15.50 0.49
N ALA A 479 3.71 -16.62 1.11
CA ALA A 479 4.69 -17.44 1.80
C ALA A 479 5.77 -17.95 0.84
N ASN A 480 5.42 -18.17 -0.43
CA ASN A 480 6.37 -18.34 -1.51
C ASN A 480 5.78 -17.79 -2.83
N SER A 481 6.31 -16.67 -3.33
CA SER A 481 6.00 -16.19 -4.68
C SER A 481 6.87 -16.92 -5.70
N LEU A 482 6.27 -17.36 -6.82
CA LEU A 482 6.98 -18.16 -7.81
C LEU A 482 7.00 -17.44 -9.15
N SER A 483 8.21 -17.20 -9.65
CA SER A 483 8.47 -16.65 -10.97
C SER A 483 9.37 -17.56 -11.79
N GLY A 484 9.17 -17.58 -13.10
CA GLY A 484 9.92 -18.40 -14.04
C GLY A 484 10.29 -17.66 -15.33
N THR A 485 10.90 -18.38 -16.25
CA THR A 485 11.20 -17.93 -17.62
C THR A 485 9.92 -17.82 -18.45
N GLU A 486 9.75 -16.69 -19.14
CA GLU A 486 8.64 -16.50 -20.08
C GLU A 486 8.66 -17.53 -21.22
N ASN A 487 7.48 -17.98 -21.64
CA ASN A 487 7.28 -18.90 -22.79
C ASN A 487 7.95 -20.28 -22.66
N ALA A 488 8.45 -20.67 -21.49
CA ALA A 488 8.91 -22.03 -21.25
C ALA A 488 7.74 -23.01 -21.09
N SER A 489 7.97 -24.29 -21.40
CA SER A 489 6.97 -25.33 -21.11
C SER A 489 6.78 -25.46 -19.60
N PRO A 490 5.54 -25.69 -19.11
CA PRO A 490 5.32 -26.11 -17.74
C PRO A 490 6.28 -27.26 -17.37
N HIS A 491 6.81 -27.23 -16.15
CA HIS A 491 7.73 -28.21 -15.58
C HIS A 491 9.18 -28.24 -16.12
N ALA A 492 9.53 -27.40 -17.10
CA ALA A 492 10.89 -27.35 -17.67
C ALA A 492 11.76 -26.22 -17.11
N ASP A 493 11.21 -25.41 -16.22
CA ASP A 493 11.77 -24.13 -15.79
C ASP A 493 12.04 -24.08 -14.27
N LYS A 494 11.23 -23.37 -13.47
CA LYS A 494 11.33 -23.38 -12.00
C LYS A 494 10.31 -24.35 -11.39
N ASP A 495 10.76 -25.30 -10.56
CA ASP A 495 9.92 -26.30 -9.89
C ASP A 495 10.09 -26.20 -8.37
N VAL A 496 9.07 -25.69 -7.70
CA VAL A 496 9.08 -25.42 -6.26
C VAL A 496 8.16 -26.39 -5.54
N ARG A 497 8.72 -27.15 -4.61
CA ARG A 497 8.08 -28.31 -3.99
C ARG A 497 8.03 -28.16 -2.48
N HIS A 498 6.82 -28.13 -1.95
CA HIS A 498 6.54 -28.11 -0.51
C HIS A 498 6.02 -29.47 -0.05
N TYR A 499 6.60 -29.98 1.03
CA TYR A 499 6.29 -31.27 1.62
C TYR A 499 6.08 -31.16 3.13
N ASN A 500 4.93 -31.60 3.66
CA ASN A 500 4.70 -31.57 5.12
C ASN A 500 4.83 -30.18 5.75
N ASP A 501 4.69 -29.13 4.95
CA ASP A 501 4.85 -27.75 5.38
C ASP A 501 3.56 -27.21 6.00
N VAL A 502 3.69 -26.22 6.86
CA VAL A 502 2.59 -25.48 7.47
C VAL A 502 2.60 -24.03 6.97
N PHE A 503 1.46 -23.56 6.51
CA PHE A 503 1.22 -22.19 6.08
C PHE A 503 0.06 -21.60 6.88
N LEU A 504 0.30 -20.45 7.50
CA LEU A 504 -0.63 -19.89 8.47
C LEU A 504 -0.64 -18.36 8.41
N ASN A 505 -1.82 -17.75 8.23
CA ASN A 505 -1.95 -16.28 8.34
C ASN A 505 -1.08 -15.51 7.33
N CYS A 506 -0.99 -16.03 6.10
CA CYS A 506 -0.29 -15.40 4.98
C CYS A 506 -1.28 -14.77 3.99
N GLY A 507 -0.84 -13.83 3.17
CA GLY A 507 -1.65 -13.38 2.03
C GLY A 507 -1.95 -14.59 1.14
N GLN A 508 -0.94 -15.25 0.63
CA GLN A 508 -1.09 -16.53 -0.05
C GLN A 508 -0.11 -17.59 0.46
N ALA A 509 -0.44 -18.88 0.40
CA ALA A 509 0.52 -19.91 0.75
C ALA A 509 1.55 -20.10 -0.36
N ILE A 510 1.09 -20.30 -1.59
CA ILE A 510 1.96 -20.21 -2.78
C ILE A 510 1.18 -19.59 -3.95
N GLU A 511 1.89 -18.90 -4.84
CA GLU A 511 1.36 -18.52 -6.14
C GLU A 511 2.28 -18.98 -7.27
N SER A 512 1.69 -19.57 -8.32
CA SER A 512 2.41 -19.88 -9.56
C SER A 512 2.22 -18.72 -10.53
N GLY A 513 2.94 -17.63 -10.27
CA GLY A 513 2.76 -16.31 -10.88
C GLY A 513 3.45 -16.15 -12.23
N TYR A 514 4.50 -15.34 -12.30
CA TYR A 514 5.15 -14.88 -13.53
C TYR A 514 5.86 -16.01 -14.32
N GLY A 515 5.71 -16.01 -15.65
CA GLY A 515 6.41 -16.97 -16.53
C GLY A 515 5.81 -18.39 -16.48
N ALA A 516 6.66 -19.42 -16.39
CA ALA A 516 6.25 -20.84 -16.40
C ALA A 516 6.63 -21.69 -15.15
N PRO A 517 6.57 -21.15 -13.91
CA PRO A 517 6.94 -21.90 -12.72
C PRO A 517 5.92 -23.01 -12.41
N THR A 518 6.38 -24.06 -11.74
CA THR A 518 5.53 -25.09 -11.16
C THR A 518 5.58 -25.01 -9.64
N GLY A 519 4.47 -24.62 -9.02
CA GLY A 519 4.32 -24.67 -7.56
C GLY A 519 3.66 -25.97 -7.11
N ARG A 520 4.18 -26.60 -6.06
CA ARG A 520 3.61 -27.84 -5.51
C ARG A 520 3.38 -27.78 -4.01
N LEU A 521 2.15 -28.02 -3.59
CA LEU A 521 1.75 -28.36 -2.23
C LEU A 521 1.45 -29.86 -2.17
N GLU A 522 2.30 -30.63 -1.49
CA GLU A 522 2.08 -32.05 -1.26
C GLU A 522 2.13 -32.35 0.23
N ARG A 523 1.05 -32.93 0.78
CA ARG A 523 0.94 -33.17 2.23
C ARG A 523 1.19 -31.91 3.04
N CYS A 524 0.73 -30.74 2.61
CA CYS A 524 0.87 -29.50 3.36
C CYS A 524 -0.41 -29.18 4.17
N PHE A 525 -0.28 -28.37 5.21
CA PHE A 525 -1.40 -27.80 5.94
C PHE A 525 -1.43 -26.27 5.75
N VAL A 526 -2.53 -25.77 5.20
CA VAL A 526 -2.71 -24.36 4.84
C VAL A 526 -4.00 -23.84 5.46
N THR A 527 -3.90 -22.84 6.34
CA THR A 527 -5.07 -22.26 6.99
C THR A 527 -4.93 -20.78 7.26
N ASP A 528 -6.06 -20.07 7.33
CA ASP A 528 -6.14 -18.65 7.70
C ASP A 528 -5.35 -17.75 6.73
N CYS A 529 -5.14 -18.19 5.48
CA CYS A 529 -4.55 -17.38 4.41
C CYS A 529 -5.63 -16.74 3.53
N GLN A 530 -5.32 -15.67 2.77
CA GLN A 530 -6.27 -15.20 1.74
C GLN A 530 -6.44 -16.26 0.67
N THR A 531 -5.34 -16.80 0.16
CA THR A 531 -5.36 -17.90 -0.80
C THR A 531 -4.47 -19.04 -0.33
N GLY A 532 -4.94 -20.28 -0.46
CA GLY A 532 -4.08 -21.44 -0.27
C GLY A 532 -3.12 -21.59 -1.46
N GLY A 533 -3.51 -22.36 -2.47
CA GLY A 533 -2.74 -22.44 -3.72
C GLY A 533 -3.32 -21.55 -4.83
N ARG A 534 -2.50 -20.66 -5.41
CA ARG A 534 -2.89 -19.83 -6.55
C ARG A 534 -2.18 -20.22 -7.85
N PHE A 535 -2.93 -20.30 -8.95
CA PHE A 535 -2.38 -20.23 -10.29
C PHE A 535 -2.50 -18.80 -10.83
N GLY A 536 -1.42 -18.31 -11.46
CA GLY A 536 -1.28 -16.93 -11.87
C GLY A 536 -0.94 -16.03 -10.70
N ASP A 537 -0.87 -14.74 -10.98
CA ASP A 537 -0.59 -13.67 -10.03
C ASP A 537 -1.77 -12.69 -10.06
N ASN A 538 -1.67 -11.58 -9.35
CA ASN A 538 -2.64 -10.52 -9.20
C ASN A 538 -2.64 -9.50 -10.34
N TYR A 539 -1.80 -9.69 -11.35
CA TYR A 539 -1.69 -8.80 -12.49
C TYR A 539 -2.50 -9.29 -13.71
N ASP A 540 -2.73 -8.41 -14.69
CA ASP A 540 -3.36 -8.74 -15.97
C ASP A 540 -2.34 -9.28 -16.98
N TRP A 541 -1.44 -10.16 -16.53
CA TRP A 541 -0.41 -10.77 -17.36
C TRP A 541 -0.77 -12.17 -17.85
N SER A 542 -0.04 -12.65 -18.84
CA SER A 542 -0.13 -14.03 -19.29
C SER A 542 0.77 -14.94 -18.45
N TYR A 543 0.19 -16.02 -17.92
CA TYR A 543 0.89 -17.01 -17.09
C TYR A 543 0.90 -18.39 -17.77
N TYR A 544 2.05 -19.05 -17.75
CA TYR A 544 2.31 -20.33 -18.42
C TYR A 544 2.67 -21.45 -17.45
N GLY A 545 2.64 -21.18 -16.14
CA GLY A 545 3.06 -22.11 -15.11
C GLY A 545 2.09 -23.28 -14.88
N PHE A 546 2.26 -23.91 -13.71
CA PHE A 546 1.38 -24.97 -13.25
C PHE A 546 1.27 -24.99 -11.72
N LEU A 547 0.06 -25.14 -11.20
CA LEU A 547 -0.16 -25.35 -9.77
C LEU A 547 -0.50 -26.80 -9.47
N TRP A 548 0.23 -27.40 -8.54
CA TRP A 548 -0.04 -28.71 -7.97
C TRP A 548 -0.42 -28.59 -6.51
N ALA A 549 -1.64 -28.98 -6.15
CA ALA A 549 -2.08 -29.10 -4.77
C ALA A 549 -2.69 -30.48 -4.57
N THR A 550 -1.98 -31.37 -3.88
CA THR A 550 -2.43 -32.75 -3.67
C THR A 550 -2.16 -33.26 -2.27
N ASN A 551 -3.00 -34.19 -1.79
CA ASN A 551 -2.85 -34.85 -0.50
C ASN A 551 -2.70 -33.87 0.69
N SER A 552 -3.19 -32.65 0.55
CA SER A 552 -2.98 -31.54 1.48
C SER A 552 -4.29 -31.15 2.18
N ILE A 553 -4.19 -30.40 3.27
CA ILE A 553 -5.33 -29.83 3.99
C ILE A 553 -5.29 -28.31 3.77
N LEU A 554 -6.22 -27.78 2.98
CA LEU A 554 -6.33 -26.34 2.71
C LEU A 554 -7.70 -25.90 3.20
N ILE A 555 -7.76 -25.35 4.41
CA ILE A 555 -9.03 -25.07 5.10
C ILE A 555 -9.02 -23.70 5.75
N HIS A 556 -10.19 -23.10 5.93
CA HIS A 556 -10.37 -21.80 6.57
C HIS A 556 -9.53 -20.67 5.93
N ASN A 557 -9.24 -20.79 4.64
CA ASN A 557 -8.69 -19.70 3.83
C ASN A 557 -9.86 -18.89 3.23
N HIS A 558 -9.61 -17.63 2.82
CA HIS A 558 -10.62 -16.90 2.02
C HIS A 558 -10.91 -17.65 0.70
N ARG A 559 -9.87 -18.23 0.09
CA ARG A 559 -9.94 -19.21 -1.01
C ARG A 559 -8.96 -20.35 -0.76
N ASP A 560 -9.43 -21.58 -0.65
CA ASP A 560 -8.52 -22.72 -0.45
C ASP A 560 -7.61 -22.95 -1.67
N VAL A 561 -8.16 -22.76 -2.87
CA VAL A 561 -7.41 -22.72 -4.13
C VAL A 561 -8.04 -21.70 -5.07
N TRP A 562 -7.23 -21.08 -5.92
CA TRP A 562 -7.71 -20.09 -6.89
C TRP A 562 -6.89 -20.10 -8.18
N GLY A 563 -7.55 -19.89 -9.32
CA GLY A 563 -6.92 -19.92 -10.64
C GLY A 563 -7.55 -18.95 -11.62
N MET A 564 -8.07 -17.83 -11.12
CA MET A 564 -8.63 -16.78 -11.96
C MET A 564 -7.52 -15.94 -12.57
N ASN A 565 -7.47 -15.86 -13.90
CA ASN A 565 -6.49 -15.06 -14.63
C ASN A 565 -7.11 -13.74 -15.09
N PHE A 566 -6.47 -12.60 -14.83
CA PHE A 566 -7.03 -11.29 -15.16
C PHE A 566 -6.73 -10.80 -16.58
N ASP A 567 -5.74 -11.36 -17.27
CA ASP A 567 -5.45 -11.04 -18.68
C ASP A 567 -6.64 -11.40 -19.60
N ASP A 568 -7.21 -12.61 -19.46
CA ASP A 568 -8.35 -13.06 -20.28
C ASP A 568 -9.66 -13.30 -19.51
N TRP A 569 -9.63 -13.14 -18.18
CA TRP A 569 -10.76 -13.35 -17.28
C TRP A 569 -11.32 -14.77 -17.36
N THR A 570 -10.43 -15.75 -17.47
CA THR A 570 -10.78 -17.18 -17.47
C THR A 570 -10.18 -17.90 -16.26
N TYR A 571 -10.89 -18.92 -15.78
CA TYR A 571 -10.36 -19.81 -14.75
C TYR A 571 -9.49 -20.90 -15.39
N ARG A 572 -8.27 -21.07 -14.89
CA ARG A 572 -7.19 -21.83 -15.51
C ARG A 572 -7.14 -23.29 -15.05
N THR A 573 -8.26 -24.00 -15.17
CA THR A 573 -8.40 -25.39 -14.69
C THR A 573 -7.34 -26.33 -15.28
N ASN A 574 -6.93 -26.14 -16.54
CA ASN A 574 -5.95 -27.00 -17.21
C ASN A 574 -4.50 -26.78 -16.75
N ASN A 575 -4.22 -25.70 -16.02
CA ASN A 575 -2.92 -25.39 -15.44
C ASN A 575 -2.85 -25.74 -13.94
N MET A 576 -3.82 -26.52 -13.46
CA MET A 576 -3.95 -26.88 -12.07
C MET A 576 -4.28 -28.38 -11.93
N ASP A 577 -3.56 -29.11 -11.07
CA ASP A 577 -4.02 -30.41 -10.53
C ASP A 577 -4.31 -30.20 -9.06
N VAL A 578 -5.61 -30.14 -8.73
CA VAL A 578 -6.10 -29.97 -7.36
C VAL A 578 -6.99 -31.16 -7.03
N ARG A 579 -6.44 -32.16 -6.35
CA ARG A 579 -7.17 -33.39 -6.00
C ARG A 579 -6.64 -34.05 -4.74
N SER A 580 -7.46 -34.92 -4.15
CA SER A 580 -7.11 -35.66 -2.92
C SER A 580 -6.77 -34.76 -1.74
N ASN A 581 -7.26 -33.51 -1.72
CA ASN A 581 -7.12 -32.60 -0.60
C ASN A 581 -8.36 -32.60 0.30
N TRP A 582 -8.23 -31.99 1.48
CA TRP A 582 -9.37 -31.51 2.27
C TRP A 582 -9.53 -30.02 2.09
N LEU A 583 -10.71 -29.59 1.62
CA LEU A 583 -11.07 -28.20 1.42
C LEU A 583 -12.16 -27.75 2.39
N THR A 584 -12.24 -26.45 2.68
CA THR A 584 -13.27 -25.84 3.54
C THR A 584 -14.68 -26.14 3.05
N ALA A 585 -14.87 -26.13 1.72
CA ALA A 585 -16.15 -26.32 1.08
C ALA A 585 -16.01 -27.13 -0.21
N ALA A 586 -17.14 -27.58 -0.75
CA ALA A 586 -17.18 -28.23 -2.05
C ALA A 586 -16.65 -27.29 -3.15
N ASN A 587 -15.72 -27.77 -3.98
CA ASN A 587 -15.22 -27.04 -5.13
C ASN A 587 -15.74 -27.68 -6.42
N ALA A 588 -16.64 -26.99 -7.12
CA ALA A 588 -17.25 -27.51 -8.35
C ALA A 588 -16.27 -27.61 -9.53
N ILE A 589 -15.19 -26.81 -9.53
CA ILE A 589 -14.15 -26.83 -10.56
C ILE A 589 -13.17 -27.99 -10.32
N HIS A 590 -12.88 -28.28 -9.05
CA HIS A 590 -11.99 -29.35 -8.61
C HIS A 590 -12.73 -30.35 -7.71
N PRO A 591 -13.64 -31.18 -8.27
CA PRO A 591 -14.53 -32.05 -7.51
C PRO A 591 -13.83 -33.27 -6.88
N GLU A 592 -12.57 -33.54 -7.22
CA GLU A 592 -11.79 -34.69 -6.72
C GLU A 592 -11.24 -34.48 -5.29
N ASN A 593 -11.74 -33.49 -4.57
CA ASN A 593 -11.33 -33.14 -3.20
C ASN A 593 -12.42 -33.51 -2.19
N GLN A 594 -12.00 -33.75 -0.95
CA GLN A 594 -12.89 -34.00 0.17
C GLN A 594 -13.26 -32.68 0.85
N ILE A 595 -14.48 -32.61 1.38
CA ILE A 595 -14.89 -31.51 2.25
C ILE A 595 -14.38 -31.81 3.66
N TRP A 596 -13.70 -30.86 4.28
CA TRP A 596 -13.22 -30.97 5.65
C TRP A 596 -14.38 -31.17 6.63
N ASN A 597 -14.35 -32.29 7.36
CA ASN A 597 -15.24 -32.50 8.49
C ASN A 597 -14.41 -32.53 9.77
N ALA A 598 -14.37 -31.40 10.45
CA ALA A 598 -13.54 -31.23 11.64
C ALA A 598 -13.77 -32.30 12.73
N SER A 599 -15.00 -32.84 12.85
CA SER A 599 -15.32 -33.88 13.84
C SER A 599 -14.69 -35.25 13.56
N THR A 600 -14.47 -35.59 12.29
CA THR A 600 -13.89 -36.87 11.86
C THR A 600 -12.46 -36.74 11.35
N ASP A 601 -12.06 -35.53 10.96
CA ASP A 601 -10.79 -35.28 10.29
C ASP A 601 -9.76 -34.55 11.13
N GLY A 602 -10.16 -33.92 12.25
CA GLY A 602 -9.28 -33.13 13.11
C GLY A 602 -8.02 -33.85 13.60
N TRP A 603 -8.06 -35.18 13.77
CA TRP A 603 -6.89 -35.97 14.17
C TRP A 603 -5.74 -35.93 13.16
N ARG A 604 -6.02 -35.65 11.87
CA ARG A 604 -5.00 -35.55 10.82
C ARG A 604 -4.05 -34.37 11.01
N LEU A 605 -4.46 -33.38 11.79
CA LEU A 605 -3.63 -32.21 12.09
C LEU A 605 -2.47 -32.56 13.03
N ALA A 606 -2.50 -33.72 13.70
CA ALA A 606 -1.46 -34.14 14.63
C ALA A 606 -0.07 -34.21 13.96
N ASP A 607 0.01 -34.60 12.68
CA ASP A 607 1.27 -34.75 11.95
C ASP A 607 1.95 -33.41 11.65
N TYR A 608 1.18 -32.31 11.65
CA TYR A 608 1.67 -30.94 11.41
C TYR A 608 2.01 -30.20 12.70
N ARG A 609 1.51 -30.67 13.84
CA ARG A 609 1.68 -29.99 15.12
C ARG A 609 3.07 -30.27 15.68
N GLN A 610 3.84 -29.21 15.91
CA GLN A 610 5.20 -29.29 16.50
C GLN A 610 5.23 -28.91 17.99
N THR A 611 4.09 -28.99 18.68
CA THR A 611 3.95 -28.81 20.14
C THR A 611 3.20 -29.99 20.75
N ALA A 612 3.41 -30.23 22.05
CA ALA A 612 2.77 -31.35 22.74
C ALA A 612 1.22 -31.25 22.67
N PRO A 613 0.51 -32.39 22.57
CA PRO A 613 -0.95 -32.40 22.54
C PRO A 613 -1.54 -31.84 23.85
N GLY A 614 -2.76 -31.30 23.75
CA GLY A 614 -3.48 -30.67 24.86
C GLY A 614 -3.90 -29.24 24.52
N PHE A 615 -4.10 -28.43 25.56
CA PHE A 615 -4.54 -27.05 25.46
C PHE A 615 -3.66 -26.19 24.55
N VAL A 616 -4.26 -25.15 24.00
CA VAL A 616 -3.60 -24.11 23.21
C VAL A 616 -3.81 -22.75 23.86
N GLY A 617 -2.89 -21.83 23.64
CA GLY A 617 -3.08 -20.43 24.01
C GLY A 617 -4.21 -19.79 23.22
N LEU A 618 -4.93 -18.85 23.83
CA LEU A 618 -6.03 -18.12 23.21
C LEU A 618 -6.06 -16.68 23.74
N ALA A 619 -6.24 -15.71 22.84
CA ALA A 619 -6.40 -14.31 23.20
C ALA A 619 -7.06 -13.50 22.06
N PHE A 620 -7.42 -12.24 22.34
CA PHE A 620 -7.74 -11.27 21.30
C PHE A 620 -6.54 -11.07 20.38
N ALA A 621 -6.77 -11.14 19.07
CA ALA A 621 -5.74 -11.01 18.05
C ALA A 621 -5.56 -9.55 17.62
N VAL A 622 -5.32 -8.68 18.60
CA VAL A 622 -5.13 -7.23 18.40
C VAL A 622 -3.85 -6.77 19.09
N ARG A 623 -3.24 -5.71 18.56
CA ARG A 623 -1.95 -5.19 19.07
C ARG A 623 -2.10 -4.22 20.25
N THR A 624 -3.32 -3.79 20.57
CA THR A 624 -3.63 -2.87 21.68
C THR A 624 -4.78 -3.40 22.52
N ASN A 625 -4.78 -3.09 23.82
CA ASN A 625 -5.90 -3.41 24.72
C ASN A 625 -7.05 -2.39 24.65
N GLN A 626 -6.97 -1.42 23.74
CA GLN A 626 -7.97 -0.39 23.55
C GLN A 626 -8.26 -0.23 22.06
N LEU A 627 -9.55 -0.23 21.71
CA LEU A 627 -10.04 -0.07 20.34
C LEU A 627 -11.17 0.98 20.30
N PRO A 628 -11.43 1.61 19.14
CA PRO A 628 -12.66 2.37 18.98
C PRO A 628 -13.86 1.43 19.04
N LEU A 629 -14.98 1.89 19.61
CA LEU A 629 -16.22 1.11 19.72
C LEU A 629 -16.70 0.59 18.36
N ARG A 630 -16.41 1.32 17.28
CA ARG A 630 -16.76 0.93 15.90
C ARG A 630 -16.11 -0.38 15.45
N ALA A 631 -14.97 -0.78 16.06
CA ALA A 631 -14.26 -2.01 15.70
C ALA A 631 -15.12 -3.28 15.83
N ILE A 632 -16.21 -3.23 16.59
CA ILE A 632 -17.18 -4.32 16.69
C ILE A 632 -17.85 -4.62 15.33
N GLN A 633 -18.05 -3.60 14.49
CA GLN A 633 -18.68 -3.75 13.16
C GLN A 633 -17.75 -4.44 12.18
N ASP A 634 -16.46 -4.08 12.22
CA ASP A 634 -15.38 -4.75 11.46
C ASP A 634 -15.19 -6.20 12.00
N GLY A 635 -15.48 -6.38 13.28
CA GLY A 635 -15.38 -7.63 14.02
C GLY A 635 -14.09 -7.70 14.83
N ILE A 636 -14.18 -8.17 16.07
CA ILE A 636 -13.03 -8.25 16.98
C ILE A 636 -12.44 -9.67 16.92
N PRO A 637 -11.22 -9.86 16.40
CA PRO A 637 -10.65 -11.17 16.19
C PRO A 637 -10.14 -11.78 17.49
N VAL A 638 -10.33 -13.09 17.64
CA VAL A 638 -9.79 -13.95 18.70
C VAL A 638 -9.07 -15.10 18.01
N ARG A 639 -7.84 -15.39 18.42
CA ARG A 639 -6.97 -16.35 17.75
C ARG A 639 -6.34 -17.33 18.74
N LEU A 640 -6.01 -18.51 18.24
CA LEU A 640 -5.23 -19.54 18.94
C LEU A 640 -3.71 -19.33 18.78
N SER A 641 -2.90 -19.78 19.73
CA SER A 641 -1.44 -19.80 19.61
C SER A 641 -0.95 -20.73 18.50
N VAL A 642 -1.65 -21.85 18.31
CA VAL A 642 -1.42 -22.90 17.31
C VAL A 642 -2.75 -23.62 17.06
N PHE A 643 -2.86 -24.30 15.91
CA PHE A 643 -4.08 -25.03 15.57
C PHE A 643 -4.28 -26.22 16.50
N SER A 644 -5.54 -26.53 16.77
CA SER A 644 -5.94 -27.67 17.61
C SER A 644 -6.51 -28.81 16.77
N THR A 645 -6.29 -30.04 17.24
CA THR A 645 -6.95 -31.25 16.74
C THR A 645 -8.35 -31.42 17.34
N SER A 646 -8.68 -30.63 18.37
CA SER A 646 -9.95 -30.67 19.10
C SER A 646 -10.70 -29.35 18.98
N THR A 647 -11.99 -29.37 19.24
CA THR A 647 -12.81 -28.15 19.32
C THR A 647 -12.38 -27.31 20.51
N VAL A 648 -12.06 -26.04 20.28
CA VAL A 648 -11.72 -25.06 21.33
C VAL A 648 -12.89 -24.10 21.50
N GLN A 649 -13.21 -23.72 22.74
CA GLN A 649 -14.26 -22.73 23.02
C GLN A 649 -13.80 -21.66 23.99
N VAL A 650 -14.39 -20.48 23.90
CA VAL A 650 -14.20 -19.40 24.85
C VAL A 650 -15.48 -18.57 24.97
N ALA A 651 -15.88 -18.23 26.20
CA ALA A 651 -16.96 -17.30 26.43
C ALA A 651 -16.47 -15.85 26.32
N TYR A 652 -17.30 -14.95 25.84
CA TYR A 652 -17.03 -13.51 25.86
C TYR A 652 -18.21 -12.74 26.46
N ALA A 653 -17.92 -11.60 27.09
CA ALA A 653 -18.93 -10.70 27.63
C ALA A 653 -18.55 -9.23 27.41
N PHE A 654 -19.51 -8.45 26.92
CA PHE A 654 -19.45 -6.99 26.91
C PHE A 654 -20.09 -6.46 28.19
N THR A 655 -19.43 -5.50 28.84
CA THR A 655 -19.93 -4.84 30.05
C THR A 655 -19.72 -3.33 29.99
N SER A 656 -20.60 -2.56 30.63
CA SER A 656 -20.41 -1.13 30.88
C SER A 656 -20.65 -0.83 32.35
N ASN A 657 -19.69 -0.15 33.00
CA ASN A 657 -19.71 0.11 34.45
C ASN A 657 -19.97 -1.16 35.29
N GLY A 658 -19.42 -2.29 34.85
CA GLY A 658 -19.61 -3.60 35.48
C GLY A 658 -20.98 -4.26 35.26
N GLN A 659 -21.89 -3.64 34.49
CA GLN A 659 -23.17 -4.23 34.11
C GLN A 659 -23.04 -4.97 32.76
N PRO A 660 -23.57 -6.20 32.64
CA PRO A 660 -23.51 -6.95 31.38
C PRO A 660 -24.39 -6.31 30.31
N LEU A 661 -23.87 -6.23 29.09
CA LEU A 661 -24.59 -5.75 27.90
C LEU A 661 -25.02 -6.94 27.03
N THR A 662 -24.06 -7.71 26.54
CA THR A 662 -24.29 -8.94 25.78
C THR A 662 -23.15 -9.92 26.01
N ASN A 663 -23.38 -11.20 25.77
CA ASN A 663 -22.37 -12.25 25.89
C ASN A 663 -22.58 -13.32 24.83
N GLY A 664 -21.58 -14.18 24.67
CA GLY A 664 -21.66 -15.31 23.78
C GLY A 664 -20.51 -16.28 23.96
N THR A 665 -20.41 -17.25 23.06
CA THR A 665 -19.34 -18.24 23.04
C THR A 665 -18.80 -18.35 21.62
N LEU A 666 -17.49 -18.23 21.48
CA LEU A 666 -16.80 -18.60 20.24
C LEU A 666 -16.46 -20.08 20.28
N THR A 667 -16.56 -20.75 19.13
CA THR A 667 -16.17 -22.14 18.95
C THR A 667 -15.25 -22.23 17.74
N PHE A 668 -14.04 -22.72 17.96
CA PHE A 668 -13.04 -22.99 16.94
C PHE A 668 -13.12 -24.48 16.60
N ALA A 669 -13.41 -24.78 15.34
CA ALA A 669 -13.31 -26.16 14.85
C ALA A 669 -11.84 -26.60 14.79
N PRO A 670 -11.52 -27.91 14.88
CA PRO A 670 -10.19 -28.40 14.57
C PRO A 670 -9.62 -27.81 13.28
N GLY A 671 -8.40 -27.26 13.37
CA GLY A 671 -7.71 -26.56 12.27
C GLY A 671 -8.06 -25.08 12.12
N GLN A 672 -9.14 -24.59 12.74
CA GLN A 672 -9.52 -23.18 12.67
C GLN A 672 -8.73 -22.35 13.67
N MET A 673 -8.02 -21.32 13.17
CA MET A 673 -7.13 -20.50 13.98
C MET A 673 -7.78 -19.23 14.53
N THR A 674 -8.70 -18.65 13.77
CA THR A 674 -9.28 -17.34 14.06
C THR A 674 -10.81 -17.41 14.07
N GLN A 675 -11.41 -16.72 15.03
CA GLN A 675 -12.84 -16.45 15.14
C GLN A 675 -13.04 -14.97 15.42
N VAL A 676 -14.22 -14.44 15.09
CA VAL A 676 -14.49 -13.01 15.18
C VAL A 676 -15.74 -12.76 16.01
N ILE A 677 -15.65 -11.81 16.94
CA ILE A 677 -16.78 -11.36 17.75
C ILE A 677 -17.44 -10.19 17.05
N TYR A 678 -18.73 -10.35 16.79
CA TYR A 678 -19.62 -9.29 16.35
C TYR A 678 -20.65 -9.03 17.45
N ALA A 679 -21.06 -7.77 17.59
CA ALA A 679 -22.16 -7.37 18.45
C ALA A 679 -22.86 -6.14 17.86
N ASP A 680 -24.12 -5.96 18.24
CA ASP A 680 -24.89 -4.77 17.90
C ASP A 680 -24.81 -3.78 19.07
N ALA A 681 -24.04 -2.71 18.87
CA ALA A 681 -23.82 -1.67 19.87
C ALA A 681 -24.89 -0.56 19.83
N GLU A 682 -25.87 -0.60 18.92
CA GLU A 682 -26.89 0.45 18.77
C GLU A 682 -27.79 0.57 20.01
N SER A 683 -28.09 -0.55 20.65
CA SER A 683 -29.00 -0.60 21.80
C SER A 683 -28.34 -0.29 23.15
N TRP A 684 -27.02 -0.14 23.20
CA TRP A 684 -26.30 0.03 24.46
C TRP A 684 -26.37 1.48 24.93
N ASN A 685 -26.84 1.66 26.16
CA ASN A 685 -26.84 2.95 26.86
C ASN A 685 -25.66 3.00 27.83
N ASP A 686 -24.46 3.22 27.30
CA ASP A 686 -23.21 3.30 28.05
C ASP A 686 -22.65 4.73 28.10
N ASN A 687 -21.67 4.96 28.98
CA ASN A 687 -21.01 6.26 29.16
C ASN A 687 -19.88 6.52 28.14
N GLY A 688 -19.92 5.90 26.96
CA GLY A 688 -18.88 5.99 25.92
C GLY A 688 -17.72 5.01 26.09
N GLN A 689 -17.86 4.01 26.97
CA GLN A 689 -16.85 2.98 27.25
C GLN A 689 -17.51 1.62 27.53
N VAL A 690 -16.99 0.59 26.88
CA VAL A 690 -17.44 -0.80 27.00
C VAL A 690 -16.23 -1.72 27.16
N ALA A 691 -16.21 -2.56 28.20
CA ALA A 691 -15.20 -3.59 28.37
C ALA A 691 -15.67 -4.89 27.70
N LEU A 692 -14.78 -5.54 26.96
CA LEU A 692 -15.00 -6.85 26.34
C LEU A 692 -14.00 -7.85 26.94
N VAL A 693 -14.51 -8.91 27.58
CA VAL A 693 -13.70 -9.87 28.34
C VAL A 693 -13.89 -11.28 27.81
N LEU A 694 -12.79 -12.03 27.63
CA LEU A 694 -12.78 -13.48 27.39
C LEU A 694 -12.73 -14.23 28.72
N SER A 695 -13.47 -15.34 28.81
CA SER A 695 -13.55 -16.15 30.02
C SER A 695 -13.89 -17.61 29.72
N ALA A 696 -13.73 -18.47 30.72
CA ALA A 696 -14.10 -19.89 30.67
C ALA A 696 -13.62 -20.61 29.37
N PRO A 697 -12.32 -20.56 29.05
CA PRO A 697 -11.80 -21.31 27.91
C PRO A 697 -11.97 -22.83 28.13
N VAL A 698 -12.24 -23.55 27.05
CA VAL A 698 -12.31 -25.02 26.99
C VAL A 698 -11.32 -25.50 25.94
N GLU A 699 -10.48 -26.48 26.30
CA GLU A 699 -9.33 -26.93 25.49
C GLU A 699 -8.30 -25.82 25.19
N ALA A 700 -8.27 -24.77 26.02
CA ALA A 700 -7.37 -23.64 25.86
C ALA A 700 -7.03 -22.95 27.20
N GLU A 701 -5.96 -22.15 27.19
CA GLU A 701 -5.58 -21.22 28.26
C GLU A 701 -5.65 -19.77 27.73
N LEU A 702 -6.10 -18.82 28.57
CA LEU A 702 -6.01 -17.40 28.24
C LEU A 702 -4.59 -16.91 28.51
N THR A 703 -3.79 -16.71 27.46
CA THR A 703 -2.33 -16.50 27.55
C THR A 703 -1.86 -15.11 27.10
N GLY A 704 -2.78 -14.29 26.56
CA GLY A 704 -2.51 -12.93 26.08
C GLY A 704 -3.61 -11.95 26.50
N LEU A 705 -3.91 -10.98 25.62
CA LEU A 705 -5.00 -10.03 25.85
C LEU A 705 -6.34 -10.76 25.96
N SER A 706 -6.93 -10.72 27.15
CA SER A 706 -8.25 -11.30 27.45
C SER A 706 -9.28 -10.25 27.85
N GLU A 707 -8.89 -8.97 27.89
CA GLU A 707 -9.77 -7.84 28.14
C GLU A 707 -9.42 -6.69 27.18
N LEU A 708 -10.44 -6.09 26.57
CA LEU A 708 -10.33 -4.90 25.73
C LEU A 708 -11.24 -3.79 26.25
N LEU A 709 -10.76 -2.55 26.16
CA LEU A 709 -11.55 -1.35 26.35
C LEU A 709 -11.98 -0.78 24.99
N LEU A 710 -13.27 -0.77 24.73
CA LEU A 710 -13.87 -0.19 23.54
C LEU A 710 -14.36 1.22 23.87
N VAL A 711 -13.83 2.22 23.17
CA VAL A 711 -14.10 3.64 23.44
C VAL A 711 -14.89 4.26 22.30
N ASP A 712 -16.02 4.88 22.64
CA ASP A 712 -16.84 5.60 21.66
C ASP A 712 -16.19 6.94 21.31
N VAL A 713 -15.46 6.97 20.18
CA VAL A 713 -14.87 8.18 19.65
C VAL A 713 -15.92 8.88 18.77
N GLN A 714 -16.60 9.86 19.36
CA GLN A 714 -17.66 10.62 18.70
C GLN A 714 -17.10 11.36 17.46
N PRO A 715 -17.56 11.06 16.24
CA PRO A 715 -17.13 11.80 15.06
C PRO A 715 -17.68 13.23 15.08
N ALA A 716 -17.10 14.09 14.25
CA ALA A 716 -17.59 15.44 14.05
C ALA A 716 -18.39 15.53 12.74
N VAL A 717 -19.62 16.06 12.80
CA VAL A 717 -20.45 16.34 11.64
C VAL A 717 -20.20 17.76 11.14
N SER A 718 -20.12 17.91 9.82
CA SER A 718 -19.94 19.20 9.15
C SER A 718 -20.61 19.19 7.78
N PHE A 719 -20.83 20.37 7.19
CA PHE A 719 -21.17 20.45 5.77
C PHE A 719 -19.99 19.99 4.91
N ALA A 720 -20.25 19.22 3.86
CA ALA A 720 -19.28 18.69 2.92
C ALA A 720 -18.76 19.76 1.93
N VAL A 721 -18.50 20.97 2.42
CA VAL A 721 -18.00 22.12 1.65
C VAL A 721 -16.86 22.79 2.41
N THR A 722 -16.09 23.62 1.72
CA THR A 722 -14.98 24.42 2.28
C THR A 722 -15.39 25.87 2.57
N ASN A 723 -16.50 26.34 2.00
CA ASN A 723 -17.01 27.70 2.18
C ASN A 723 -18.39 27.68 2.88
N ARG A 724 -18.66 28.70 3.70
CA ARG A 724 -19.93 28.87 4.44
C ARG A 724 -21.08 29.45 3.62
N GLN A 725 -20.84 29.62 2.33
CA GLN A 725 -21.83 30.05 1.34
C GLN A 725 -21.73 29.21 0.06
N ALA A 726 -22.85 29.04 -0.63
CA ALA A 726 -22.99 28.32 -1.89
C ALA A 726 -23.97 29.03 -2.83
N ASP A 727 -23.88 28.75 -4.13
CA ASP A 727 -24.83 29.29 -5.12
C ASP A 727 -26.19 28.61 -4.98
N MET A 728 -27.27 29.40 -4.94
CA MET A 728 -28.66 28.92 -4.89
C MET A 728 -28.96 27.90 -5.99
N ASP A 729 -28.41 28.07 -7.19
CA ASP A 729 -28.64 27.15 -8.31
C ASP A 729 -28.09 25.74 -8.04
N THR A 730 -27.10 25.61 -7.14
CA THR A 730 -26.51 24.32 -6.76
C THR A 730 -27.30 23.55 -5.70
N LEU A 731 -28.29 24.18 -5.05
CA LEU A 731 -29.11 23.53 -4.04
C LEU A 731 -29.88 22.33 -4.60
N THR A 732 -30.17 22.35 -5.91
CA THR A 732 -30.79 21.24 -6.63
C THR A 732 -29.95 19.96 -6.65
N ASN A 733 -28.63 20.06 -6.42
CA ASN A 733 -27.71 18.92 -6.29
C ASN A 733 -27.70 18.31 -4.88
N GLY A 734 -28.47 18.90 -3.94
CA GLY A 734 -28.49 18.51 -2.54
C GLY A 734 -27.44 19.23 -1.68
N VAL A 735 -27.61 19.14 -0.36
CA VAL A 735 -26.67 19.67 0.64
C VAL A 735 -25.87 18.51 1.22
N GLY A 736 -24.59 18.44 0.89
CA GLY A 736 -23.71 17.40 1.42
C GLY A 736 -23.36 17.64 2.90
N LEU A 737 -23.45 16.60 3.71
CA LEU A 737 -22.91 16.49 5.05
C LEU A 737 -21.81 15.41 5.08
N ARG A 738 -20.83 15.58 5.95
CA ARG A 738 -19.76 14.60 6.19
C ARG A 738 -19.48 14.42 7.68
N LEU A 739 -19.11 13.21 8.07
CA LEU A 739 -18.52 12.88 9.36
C LEU A 739 -17.00 12.84 9.25
N SER A 740 -16.30 13.17 10.34
CA SER A 740 -14.84 13.06 10.42
C SER A 740 -14.32 11.62 10.44
N GLY A 741 -15.20 10.63 10.55
CA GLY A 741 -14.89 9.21 10.52
C GLY A 741 -16.15 8.35 10.64
N PRO A 742 -16.07 7.03 10.38
CA PRO A 742 -17.21 6.12 10.45
C PRO A 742 -17.71 5.97 11.89
N PRO A 743 -19.00 6.20 12.17
CA PRO A 743 -19.52 6.11 13.52
C PRO A 743 -19.86 4.66 13.91
N ALA A 744 -19.68 4.32 15.19
CA ALA A 744 -20.09 3.02 15.74
C ALA A 744 -21.62 2.87 15.85
N ARG A 745 -22.35 3.99 15.83
CA ARG A 745 -23.80 4.10 16.01
C ARG A 745 -24.37 5.05 14.98
N ALA A 746 -25.68 5.00 14.77
CA ALA A 746 -26.33 6.04 14.00
C ALA A 746 -26.07 7.43 14.61
N VAL A 747 -25.66 8.38 13.77
CA VAL A 747 -25.46 9.78 14.14
C VAL A 747 -26.70 10.55 13.70
N GLN A 748 -27.24 11.38 14.59
CA GLN A 748 -28.35 12.26 14.25
C GLN A 748 -27.93 13.71 14.35
N VAL A 749 -28.46 14.56 13.47
CA VAL A 749 -28.27 16.00 13.54
C VAL A 749 -29.55 16.71 13.09
N ASN A 750 -29.97 17.72 13.84
CA ASN A 750 -31.12 18.52 13.45
C ASN A 750 -30.73 19.45 12.31
N VAL A 751 -31.52 19.42 11.24
CA VAL A 751 -31.39 20.29 10.07
C VAL A 751 -32.57 21.24 10.05
N GLN A 752 -32.28 22.53 9.92
CA GLN A 752 -33.30 23.56 9.69
C GLN A 752 -32.89 24.42 8.51
N ALA A 753 -33.79 24.59 7.54
CA ALA A 753 -33.62 25.55 6.45
C ALA A 753 -34.56 26.74 6.66
N ASP A 754 -33.99 27.93 6.78
CA ASP A 754 -34.70 29.20 6.92
C ASP A 754 -34.66 29.99 5.61
N GLY A 755 -35.76 30.66 5.27
CA GLY A 755 -35.84 31.65 4.20
C GLY A 755 -36.31 33.01 4.71
N PRO A 756 -36.64 33.95 3.80
CA PRO A 756 -37.06 35.30 4.17
C PRO A 756 -38.36 35.36 4.98
N ALA A 757 -39.26 34.41 4.76
CA ALA A 757 -40.57 34.33 5.42
C ALA A 757 -40.59 33.49 6.71
N GLY A 758 -39.45 32.88 7.10
CA GLY A 758 -39.36 31.98 8.25
C GLY A 758 -38.77 30.61 7.88
N VAL A 759 -39.05 29.61 8.72
CA VAL A 759 -38.62 28.22 8.52
C VAL A 759 -39.30 27.65 7.26
N LEU A 760 -38.50 27.14 6.33
CA LEU A 760 -38.97 26.46 5.12
C LEU A 760 -39.13 24.96 5.34
N THR A 761 -38.18 24.34 6.07
CA THR A 761 -38.28 22.94 6.50
C THR A 761 -37.40 22.70 7.73
N ASN A 762 -37.77 21.73 8.56
CA ASN A 762 -36.94 21.19 9.62
C ASN A 762 -37.13 19.67 9.72
N PHE A 763 -36.06 18.94 10.01
CA PHE A 763 -36.09 17.49 10.19
C PHE A 763 -34.80 17.03 10.87
N VAL A 764 -34.76 15.76 11.26
CA VAL A 764 -33.54 15.11 11.77
C VAL A 764 -32.91 14.34 10.62
N ALA A 765 -31.67 14.71 10.26
CA ALA A 765 -30.86 13.91 9.37
C ALA A 765 -30.14 12.83 10.17
N ALA A 766 -30.03 11.62 9.61
CA ALA A 766 -29.37 10.51 10.26
C ALA A 766 -28.33 9.88 9.32
N PHE A 767 -27.14 9.64 9.84
CA PHE A 767 -26.16 8.73 9.25
C PHE A 767 -26.39 7.36 9.88
N SER A 768 -26.38 6.32 9.06
CA SER A 768 -26.35 4.94 9.52
C SER A 768 -25.01 4.63 10.18
N ALA A 769 -24.95 3.57 10.97
CA ALA A 769 -23.67 3.11 11.51
C ALA A 769 -22.68 2.80 10.36
N GLY A 770 -21.44 3.27 10.46
CA GLY A 770 -20.43 3.19 9.39
C GLY A 770 -20.55 4.21 8.24
N GLU A 771 -21.69 4.89 8.07
CA GLU A 771 -21.92 5.87 7.00
C GLU A 771 -21.19 7.19 7.32
N THR A 772 -20.38 7.71 6.40
CA THR A 772 -19.59 8.95 6.61
C THR A 772 -20.06 10.15 5.81
N ASN A 773 -20.89 9.94 4.79
CA ASN A 773 -21.36 10.99 3.90
C ASN A 773 -22.87 10.88 3.72
N LEU A 774 -23.56 12.01 3.76
CA LEU A 774 -25.01 12.09 3.59
C LEU A 774 -25.37 13.29 2.71
N THR A 775 -26.19 13.08 1.68
CA THR A 775 -26.72 14.17 0.86
C THR A 775 -28.16 14.47 1.25
N LEU A 776 -28.41 15.70 1.70
CA LEU A 776 -29.74 16.17 2.04
C LEU A 776 -30.46 16.72 0.81
N TRP A 777 -31.57 16.09 0.44
CA TRP A 777 -32.43 16.59 -0.63
C TRP A 777 -33.51 17.51 -0.05
N LEU A 778 -33.51 18.78 -0.46
CA LEU A 778 -34.40 19.82 0.09
C LEU A 778 -35.39 20.36 -0.97
N PRO A 779 -36.26 19.51 -1.57
CA PRO A 779 -37.10 19.92 -2.71
C PRO A 779 -38.09 21.04 -2.36
N SER A 780 -38.61 21.08 -1.12
CA SER A 780 -39.50 22.15 -0.66
C SER A 780 -38.79 23.50 -0.55
N VAL A 781 -37.49 23.50 -0.24
CA VAL A 781 -36.65 24.70 -0.18
C VAL A 781 -36.36 25.21 -1.58
N VAL A 782 -36.03 24.31 -2.52
CA VAL A 782 -35.84 24.65 -3.94
C VAL A 782 -37.13 25.24 -4.52
N ALA A 783 -38.28 24.62 -4.24
CA ALA A 783 -39.58 25.10 -4.73
C ALA A 783 -39.96 26.49 -4.18
N ALA A 784 -39.48 26.85 -2.99
CA ALA A 784 -39.73 28.17 -2.40
C ALA A 784 -39.05 29.31 -3.18
N ASN A 785 -38.03 29.01 -4.00
CA ASN A 785 -37.33 29.95 -4.88
C ASN A 785 -36.92 31.26 -4.17
N ALA A 786 -36.45 31.14 -2.93
CA ALA A 786 -36.00 32.28 -2.14
C ALA A 786 -34.65 32.80 -2.66
N ASP A 787 -34.41 34.11 -2.55
CA ASP A 787 -33.13 34.71 -2.96
C ASP A 787 -32.00 34.42 -1.95
N LEU A 788 -32.35 34.02 -0.73
CA LEU A 788 -31.44 33.73 0.37
C LEU A 788 -32.01 32.61 1.26
N VAL A 789 -31.22 31.56 1.50
CA VAL A 789 -31.57 30.45 2.40
C VAL A 789 -30.41 30.17 3.36
N ARG A 790 -30.70 29.87 4.61
CA ARG A 790 -29.72 29.36 5.60
C ARG A 790 -30.10 27.96 6.03
N VAL A 791 -29.20 27.02 5.82
CA VAL A 791 -29.30 25.65 6.34
C VAL A 791 -28.44 25.56 7.59
N THR A 792 -29.01 25.18 8.73
CA THR A 792 -28.34 25.11 10.02
C THR A 792 -28.34 23.69 10.57
N LEU A 793 -27.20 23.27 11.13
CA LEU A 793 -27.02 22.03 11.88
C LEU A 793 -27.03 22.33 13.38
N SER A 794 -27.75 21.53 14.15
CA SER A 794 -27.81 21.67 15.61
C SER A 794 -28.06 20.33 16.31
N GLN A 795 -27.80 20.29 17.63
CA GLN A 795 -28.09 19.14 18.50
C GLN A 795 -27.61 17.79 17.92
N PRO A 796 -26.32 17.64 17.57
CA PRO A 796 -25.83 16.35 17.14
C PRO A 796 -25.96 15.32 18.28
N VAL A 797 -26.37 14.10 17.93
CA VAL A 797 -26.40 12.92 18.81
C VAL A 797 -25.38 11.93 18.28
N HIS A 798 -24.56 11.37 19.18
CA HIS A 798 -23.39 10.56 18.84
C HIS A 798 -22.40 11.25 17.89
N ALA A 799 -22.33 12.59 17.95
CA ALA A 799 -21.36 13.38 17.23
C ALA A 799 -21.18 14.74 17.90
N SER A 800 -20.16 15.47 17.46
CA SER A 800 -20.00 16.90 17.71
C SER A 800 -20.17 17.70 16.42
N LEU A 801 -20.48 19.00 16.50
CA LEU A 801 -20.42 19.89 15.33
C LEU A 801 -18.97 20.32 15.10
N SER A 802 -18.53 20.33 13.85
CA SER A 802 -17.24 20.93 13.45
C SER A 802 -17.40 21.88 12.26
N GLY A 803 -16.48 22.85 12.16
CA GLY A 803 -16.57 23.91 11.17
C GLY A 803 -17.70 24.89 11.48
N PHE A 804 -18.36 25.40 10.44
CA PHE A 804 -19.52 26.28 10.61
C PHE A 804 -20.81 25.47 10.74
N SER A 805 -21.69 25.89 11.66
CA SER A 805 -22.99 25.26 11.89
C SER A 805 -24.09 25.75 10.94
N ALA A 806 -23.80 26.74 10.08
CA ALA A 806 -24.77 27.29 9.13
C ALA A 806 -24.16 27.54 7.73
N LEU A 807 -24.77 26.95 6.70
CA LEU A 807 -24.46 27.15 5.29
C LEU A 807 -25.49 28.07 4.64
N HIS A 808 -25.04 29.10 3.93
CA HIS A 808 -25.92 30.07 3.27
C HIS A 808 -25.95 29.86 1.76
N TYR A 809 -27.12 29.57 1.21
CA TYR A 809 -27.33 29.57 -0.23
C TYR A 809 -27.74 30.98 -0.65
N LEU A 810 -26.97 31.56 -1.57
CA LEU A 810 -27.16 32.92 -2.07
C LEU A 810 -27.50 32.85 -3.56
N LYS A 811 -28.48 33.60 -4.02
CA LYS A 811 -28.73 33.75 -5.46
C LYS A 811 -27.59 34.54 -6.08
N MET A 812 -26.72 33.86 -6.83
CA MET A 812 -25.56 34.49 -7.44
C MET A 812 -25.96 35.23 -8.72
N PRO A 813 -25.37 36.40 -9.04
CA PRO A 813 -25.55 37.00 -10.34
C PRO A 813 -24.96 36.07 -11.41
N LYS A 814 -25.78 35.70 -12.40
CA LYS A 814 -25.38 34.82 -13.51
C LYS A 814 -24.10 35.33 -14.17
N THR A 815 -23.20 34.39 -14.48
CA THR A 815 -21.89 34.64 -15.10
C THR A 815 -22.01 35.58 -16.30
N GLY A 816 -21.05 36.50 -16.41
CA GLY A 816 -21.09 37.51 -17.46
C GLY A 816 -20.98 36.87 -18.84
N THR A 817 -21.57 37.55 -19.82
CA THR A 817 -21.56 37.14 -21.22
C THR A 817 -20.14 36.93 -21.73
N ASN A 818 -19.93 35.93 -22.57
CA ASN A 818 -18.68 35.77 -23.29
C ASN A 818 -18.52 36.88 -24.34
N ALA A 819 -17.32 37.44 -24.44
CA ALA A 819 -16.93 38.36 -25.49
C ALA A 819 -15.66 37.84 -26.19
N THR A 820 -15.65 37.87 -27.52
CA THR A 820 -14.46 37.54 -28.30
C THR A 820 -13.43 38.64 -28.13
N VAL A 821 -12.30 38.29 -27.50
CA VAL A 821 -11.13 39.18 -27.32
C VAL A 821 -10.23 39.08 -28.54
N LEU A 822 -10.00 37.87 -29.04
CA LEU A 822 -9.29 37.59 -30.28
C LEU A 822 -9.93 36.35 -30.91
N GLY A 823 -10.40 36.42 -32.16
CA GLY A 823 -11.09 35.31 -32.80
C GLY A 823 -10.14 34.43 -33.61
N ARG A 824 -10.56 33.20 -33.93
CA ARG A 824 -9.87 32.35 -34.91
C ARG A 824 -9.80 33.03 -36.28
N GLY A 825 -8.78 32.70 -37.05
CA GLY A 825 -8.54 33.29 -38.37
C GLY A 825 -8.29 34.81 -38.32
N SER A 826 -7.82 35.31 -37.18
CA SER A 826 -7.41 36.69 -37.00
C SER A 826 -6.16 37.01 -37.82
N TRP A 827 -5.93 38.30 -38.03
CA TRP A 827 -4.68 38.76 -38.60
C TRP A 827 -3.54 38.61 -37.58
N TRP A 828 -2.32 38.40 -38.05
CA TRP A 828 -1.12 38.29 -37.23
C TRP A 828 0.05 38.92 -37.98
N ASN A 829 0.90 39.65 -37.26
CA ASN A 829 2.25 39.89 -37.73
C ASN A 829 3.05 38.62 -37.47
N TYR A 830 3.82 38.13 -38.43
CA TYR A 830 4.62 36.92 -38.28
C TYR A 830 6.08 37.15 -38.65
N PHE A 831 6.97 36.40 -38.00
CA PHE A 831 8.41 36.41 -38.24
C PHE A 831 8.88 34.97 -38.39
N ASP A 832 9.31 34.63 -39.60
CA ASP A 832 9.61 33.28 -40.08
C ASP A 832 11.02 33.21 -40.71
N GLN A 833 11.93 34.11 -40.31
CA GLN A 833 13.23 34.28 -40.97
C GLN A 833 14.31 33.27 -40.52
N GLY A 834 13.99 32.38 -39.57
CA GLY A 834 14.95 31.40 -39.02
C GLY A 834 16.06 32.02 -38.17
N ILE A 835 15.78 33.15 -37.52
CA ILE A 835 16.62 33.81 -36.51
C ILE A 835 15.74 34.29 -35.35
N GLU A 836 16.35 34.64 -34.22
CA GLU A 836 15.62 35.23 -33.09
C GLU A 836 15.06 36.62 -33.47
N PRO A 837 13.79 36.94 -33.16
CA PRO A 837 13.28 38.28 -33.36
C PRO A 837 13.97 39.30 -32.43
N PRO A 838 14.08 40.57 -32.83
CA PRO A 838 14.74 41.58 -32.02
C PRO A 838 14.17 41.67 -30.59
N ALA A 839 15.06 41.98 -29.63
CA ALA A 839 14.71 42.04 -28.21
C ALA A 839 13.50 42.94 -27.96
N GLY A 840 12.57 42.47 -27.11
CA GLY A 840 11.36 43.19 -26.77
C GLY A 840 10.15 42.95 -27.69
N TRP A 841 10.26 42.05 -28.69
CA TRP A 841 9.17 41.75 -29.63
C TRP A 841 7.82 41.38 -29.00
N LYS A 842 7.85 40.79 -27.80
CA LYS A 842 6.68 40.41 -27.00
C LYS A 842 5.97 41.59 -26.32
N GLY A 843 6.58 42.77 -26.32
CA GLY A 843 6.09 43.98 -25.65
C GLY A 843 5.19 44.85 -26.53
N LEU A 844 4.43 45.74 -25.89
CA LEU A 844 3.47 46.61 -26.59
C LEU A 844 4.17 47.60 -27.54
N ASP A 845 5.28 48.20 -27.10
CA ASP A 845 5.96 49.29 -27.82
C ASP A 845 6.83 48.81 -28.98
N TYR A 846 6.84 47.50 -29.24
CA TYR A 846 7.61 46.91 -30.32
C TYR A 846 7.01 47.19 -31.69
N SER A 847 7.84 47.68 -32.61
CA SER A 847 7.48 47.90 -34.01
C SER A 847 7.70 46.62 -34.82
N THR A 848 6.66 46.18 -35.55
CA THR A 848 6.71 45.01 -36.43
C THR A 848 7.20 45.35 -37.84
N ASN A 849 7.91 46.48 -38.02
CA ASN A 849 8.52 46.83 -39.31
C ASN A 849 9.48 45.73 -39.77
N GLY A 850 9.19 45.11 -40.93
CA GLY A 850 9.95 43.97 -41.47
C GLY A 850 9.39 42.58 -41.14
N TRP A 851 8.29 42.50 -40.37
CA TRP A 851 7.52 41.27 -40.17
C TRP A 851 6.50 41.09 -41.31
N GLY A 852 6.18 39.85 -41.64
CA GLY A 852 5.05 39.53 -42.50
C GLY A 852 3.73 39.84 -41.80
N TYR A 853 2.64 39.97 -42.56
CA TYR A 853 1.29 40.20 -42.02
C TYR A 853 0.24 39.43 -42.81
N GLY A 854 -0.50 38.54 -42.14
CA GLY A 854 -1.44 37.63 -42.78
C GLY A 854 -2.50 37.11 -41.83
N ARG A 855 -3.51 36.42 -42.37
CA ARG A 855 -4.56 35.78 -41.56
C ARG A 855 -4.16 34.37 -41.17
N ALA A 856 -4.46 34.00 -39.93
CA ALA A 856 -4.47 32.61 -39.53
C ALA A 856 -5.55 31.84 -40.33
N GLU A 857 -5.38 30.56 -40.60
CA GLU A 857 -4.24 29.72 -40.23
C GLU A 857 -2.94 30.11 -40.95
N LEU A 858 -1.85 30.27 -40.19
CA LEU A 858 -0.51 30.56 -40.71
C LEU A 858 0.34 29.31 -40.60
N GLY A 859 1.03 28.95 -41.69
CA GLY A 859 1.77 27.70 -41.71
C GLY A 859 2.38 27.32 -43.04
N TYR A 860 2.82 26.07 -43.18
CA TYR A 860 3.17 25.44 -44.46
C TYR A 860 3.02 23.92 -44.33
N GLY A 861 2.85 23.22 -45.46
CA GLY A 861 2.94 21.74 -45.53
C GLY A 861 1.61 21.01 -45.68
N ASP A 862 0.50 21.59 -45.20
CA ASP A 862 -0.81 20.93 -45.10
C ASP A 862 -1.81 21.33 -46.21
N GLY A 863 -1.63 22.49 -46.82
CA GLY A 863 -2.45 22.97 -47.92
C GLY A 863 -3.79 23.59 -47.52
N ASP A 864 -4.05 23.75 -46.22
CA ASP A 864 -5.19 24.49 -45.65
C ASP A 864 -4.79 25.87 -45.08
N GLU A 865 -3.53 26.28 -45.21
CA GLU A 865 -3.03 27.52 -44.64
C GLU A 865 -3.55 28.73 -45.41
N THR A 866 -4.17 29.67 -44.67
CA THR A 866 -4.65 30.93 -45.26
C THR A 866 -3.49 31.86 -45.58
N THR A 867 -2.44 31.84 -44.76
CA THR A 867 -1.18 32.54 -45.03
C THR A 867 -0.02 31.56 -44.95
N THR A 868 0.60 31.28 -46.09
CA THR A 868 1.80 30.45 -46.12
C THR A 868 3.01 31.22 -45.57
N ILE A 869 3.72 30.63 -44.61
CA ILE A 869 4.99 31.14 -44.08
C ILE A 869 6.17 30.31 -44.61
N THR A 870 7.40 30.81 -44.41
CA THR A 870 8.59 30.25 -45.05
C THR A 870 9.15 29.07 -44.28
N ARG A 871 9.35 27.94 -44.96
CA ARG A 871 9.99 26.72 -44.41
C ARG A 871 11.51 26.84 -44.24
N THR A 872 12.15 27.73 -44.99
CA THR A 872 13.62 27.86 -45.05
C THR A 872 14.07 29.31 -44.91
N ASN A 873 15.15 29.55 -44.18
CA ASN A 873 15.78 30.85 -44.08
C ASN A 873 16.52 31.22 -45.39
N ALA A 874 17.10 32.44 -45.43
CA ALA A 874 17.77 32.98 -46.62
C ALA A 874 19.00 32.20 -47.12
N VAL A 875 19.50 31.21 -46.35
CA VAL A 875 20.61 30.31 -46.72
C VAL A 875 20.14 28.86 -46.93
N ASN A 876 18.84 28.64 -47.14
CA ASN A 876 18.20 27.33 -47.32
C ASN A 876 18.29 26.39 -46.10
N GLY A 877 18.58 26.91 -44.89
CA GLY A 877 18.42 26.16 -43.64
C GLY A 877 16.96 26.13 -43.22
N LYS A 878 16.47 25.01 -42.65
CA LYS A 878 15.09 24.91 -42.16
C LYS A 878 14.84 25.86 -40.99
N VAL A 879 13.65 26.45 -40.94
CA VAL A 879 13.21 27.33 -39.85
C VAL A 879 12.62 26.47 -38.74
N HIS A 880 13.23 26.47 -37.55
CA HIS A 880 12.78 25.63 -36.42
C HIS A 880 11.63 26.26 -35.62
N ALA A 881 11.50 27.58 -35.69
CA ALA A 881 10.51 28.33 -34.93
C ALA A 881 9.90 29.48 -35.75
N ALA A 882 8.60 29.68 -35.59
CA ALA A 882 7.87 30.82 -36.15
C ALA A 882 7.24 31.64 -35.02
N TYR A 883 7.26 32.97 -35.19
CA TYR A 883 6.82 33.90 -34.17
C TYR A 883 5.65 34.74 -34.67
N PHE A 884 4.64 34.91 -33.83
CA PHE A 884 3.39 35.58 -34.16
C PHE A 884 3.06 36.66 -33.15
N ARG A 885 2.57 37.81 -33.60
CA ARG A 885 2.19 38.94 -32.75
C ARG A 885 0.93 39.65 -33.23
N GLN A 886 0.01 39.91 -32.31
CA GLN A 886 -1.21 40.68 -32.56
C GLN A 886 -1.53 41.64 -31.40
N LEU A 887 -2.00 42.84 -31.75
CA LEU A 887 -2.55 43.81 -30.82
C LEU A 887 -4.06 43.60 -30.66
N VAL A 888 -4.53 43.69 -29.42
CA VAL A 888 -5.96 43.61 -29.10
C VAL A 888 -6.34 44.85 -28.28
N VAL A 889 -7.38 45.57 -28.70
CA VAL A 889 -7.87 46.77 -28.01
C VAL A 889 -9.17 46.46 -27.30
N LEU A 890 -9.19 46.62 -25.98
CA LEU A 890 -10.37 46.43 -25.14
C LEU A 890 -11.08 47.76 -24.89
N ASN A 891 -12.41 47.75 -24.88
CA ASN A 891 -13.21 48.90 -24.50
C ASN A 891 -12.93 49.32 -23.04
N PRO A 892 -12.80 50.63 -22.74
CA PRO A 892 -12.61 51.13 -21.38
C PRO A 892 -13.68 50.59 -20.42
N GLY A 893 -13.26 50.00 -19.30
CA GLY A 893 -14.15 49.43 -18.28
C GLY A 893 -14.51 47.94 -18.47
N THR A 894 -14.03 47.29 -19.53
CA THR A 894 -14.19 45.84 -19.70
C THR A 894 -13.19 45.10 -18.81
N ALA A 895 -13.70 44.35 -17.83
CA ALA A 895 -12.89 43.41 -17.04
C ALA A 895 -13.36 41.99 -17.33
N PHE A 896 -12.42 41.05 -17.41
CA PHE A 896 -12.71 39.64 -17.62
C PHE A 896 -12.44 38.87 -16.33
N SER A 897 -13.29 37.89 -16.04
CA SER A 897 -13.11 36.97 -14.92
C SER A 897 -12.24 35.76 -15.30
N ALA A 898 -12.31 35.35 -16.57
CA ALA A 898 -11.52 34.29 -17.16
C ALA A 898 -11.33 34.55 -18.65
N LEU A 899 -10.26 34.00 -19.23
CA LEU A 899 -9.99 33.97 -20.67
C LEU A 899 -9.94 32.52 -21.10
N ASN A 900 -10.89 32.09 -21.91
CA ASN A 900 -10.88 30.77 -22.52
C ASN A 900 -10.08 30.85 -23.80
N CYS A 901 -8.94 30.18 -23.83
CA CYS A 901 -8.01 30.19 -24.94
C CYS A 901 -8.10 28.89 -25.72
N TRP A 902 -8.09 29.01 -27.04
CA TRP A 902 -7.98 27.90 -27.98
C TRP A 902 -6.74 28.15 -28.83
N LEU A 903 -5.84 27.17 -28.90
CA LEU A 903 -4.60 27.22 -29.67
C LEU A 903 -4.55 26.03 -30.62
N LYS A 904 -4.42 26.30 -31.92
CA LYS A 904 -3.92 25.35 -32.92
C LYS A 904 -2.44 25.61 -33.10
N TYR A 905 -1.63 24.59 -32.91
CA TYR A 905 -0.19 24.65 -33.01
C TYR A 905 0.36 23.31 -33.51
N ASP A 906 1.55 23.35 -34.07
CA ASP A 906 2.32 22.16 -34.40
C ASP A 906 3.43 21.95 -33.37
N ASP A 907 3.69 20.70 -33.01
CA ASP A 907 4.71 20.23 -32.05
C ASP A 907 4.73 20.90 -30.66
N GLY A 908 5.30 22.10 -30.51
CA GLY A 908 5.42 22.84 -29.26
C GLY A 908 5.15 24.35 -29.40
N ALA A 909 4.64 24.98 -28.34
CA ALA A 909 4.33 26.41 -28.36
C ALA A 909 4.45 27.11 -27.01
N VAL A 910 4.69 28.42 -27.04
CA VAL A 910 4.66 29.32 -25.88
C VAL A 910 3.82 30.55 -26.19
N VAL A 911 2.86 30.85 -25.31
CA VAL A 911 1.97 32.01 -25.43
C VAL A 911 2.36 33.07 -24.41
N TYR A 912 2.44 34.31 -24.90
CA TYR A 912 2.73 35.51 -24.13
C TYR A 912 1.57 36.50 -24.20
N LEU A 913 1.22 37.06 -23.04
CA LEU A 913 0.31 38.21 -22.94
C LEU A 913 1.04 39.36 -22.26
N ASN A 914 1.11 40.51 -22.94
CA ASN A 914 1.77 41.71 -22.42
C ASN A 914 3.18 41.44 -21.88
N SER A 915 4.02 40.77 -22.68
CA SER A 915 5.38 40.31 -22.35
C SER A 915 5.52 39.13 -21.38
N ASN A 916 4.45 38.73 -20.68
CA ASN A 916 4.52 37.62 -19.72
C ASN A 916 4.23 36.28 -20.40
N ALA A 917 5.07 35.25 -20.19
CA ALA A 917 4.76 33.89 -20.60
C ALA A 917 3.62 33.34 -19.73
N VAL A 918 2.50 32.99 -20.34
CA VAL A 918 1.27 32.61 -19.63
C VAL A 918 0.85 31.16 -19.88
N PHE A 919 1.37 30.53 -20.94
CA PHE A 919 1.09 29.14 -21.26
C PHE A 919 2.25 28.53 -22.07
N ARG A 920 2.55 27.26 -21.82
CA ARG A 920 3.55 26.45 -22.54
C ARG A 920 2.98 25.07 -22.80
N VAL A 921 3.27 24.51 -23.97
CA VAL A 921 2.94 23.13 -24.30
C VAL A 921 4.11 22.50 -25.06
N ARG A 922 4.55 21.33 -24.60
CA ARG A 922 5.72 20.58 -25.10
C ARG A 922 7.02 21.40 -25.23
N MET A 923 7.30 22.28 -24.28
CA MET A 923 8.54 23.08 -24.22
C MET A 923 9.11 23.06 -22.80
N SER A 924 10.34 22.55 -22.59
CA SER A 924 10.93 22.31 -21.25
C SER A 924 12.13 23.21 -20.87
N ASN A 925 12.54 24.17 -21.68
CA ASN A 925 13.75 24.98 -21.44
C ASN A 925 13.44 26.46 -21.12
N ASP A 926 14.33 27.14 -20.39
CA ASP A 926 14.34 28.61 -20.19
C ASP A 926 15.82 29.07 -20.10
N PRO A 927 16.32 29.97 -20.99
CA PRO A 927 15.62 30.69 -22.05
C PRO A 927 15.29 29.83 -23.28
N ILE A 928 14.10 30.03 -23.85
CA ILE A 928 13.70 29.52 -25.15
C ILE A 928 14.17 30.50 -26.21
N GLY A 929 14.88 29.98 -27.21
CA GLY A 929 15.25 30.74 -28.41
C GLY A 929 14.99 29.94 -29.68
N TYR A 930 15.21 30.57 -30.83
CA TYR A 930 14.80 30.08 -32.17
C TYR A 930 15.35 28.71 -32.60
N LEU A 931 16.32 28.13 -31.88
CA LEU A 931 16.86 26.78 -32.14
C LEU A 931 16.35 25.71 -31.16
N SER A 932 15.48 26.07 -30.21
CA SER A 932 14.95 25.13 -29.23
C SER A 932 13.94 24.19 -29.88
N TRP A 933 14.03 22.90 -29.54
CA TRP A 933 13.10 21.86 -29.99
C TRP A 933 11.95 21.68 -29.01
N ALA A 934 10.77 21.31 -29.53
CA ALA A 934 9.69 20.79 -28.72
C ALA A 934 10.09 19.45 -28.07
N THR A 935 9.50 19.12 -26.92
CA THR A 935 9.79 17.87 -26.18
C THR A 935 9.04 16.65 -26.74
N GLY A 936 8.30 16.82 -27.83
CA GLY A 936 7.62 15.77 -28.58
C GLY A 936 6.74 16.37 -29.67
N GLY A 937 6.59 15.66 -30.79
CA GLY A 937 5.82 16.14 -31.94
C GLY A 937 4.36 15.73 -31.94
N SER A 938 3.53 16.52 -32.64
CA SER A 938 2.15 16.17 -32.98
C SER A 938 1.54 17.19 -33.92
N GLU A 939 1.10 16.68 -35.06
CA GLU A 939 0.44 17.43 -36.13
C GLU A 939 -0.81 18.18 -35.67
N ASN A 940 -0.92 19.46 -36.05
CA ASN A 940 -2.16 20.25 -35.99
C ASN A 940 -2.91 20.19 -34.65
N SER A 941 -2.15 20.09 -33.55
CA SER A 941 -2.65 19.89 -32.20
C SER A 941 -3.57 21.04 -31.78
N ILE A 942 -4.68 20.70 -31.12
CA ILE A 942 -5.60 21.67 -30.51
C ILE A 942 -5.52 21.53 -28.99
N THR A 943 -5.23 22.62 -28.30
CA THR A 943 -5.31 22.69 -26.83
C THR A 943 -6.20 23.85 -26.39
N ASN A 944 -7.04 23.58 -25.39
CA ASN A 944 -7.83 24.58 -24.70
C ASN A 944 -7.26 24.79 -23.29
N PHE A 945 -7.17 26.04 -22.86
CA PHE A 945 -6.72 26.38 -21.52
C PHE A 945 -7.40 27.66 -21.03
N VAL A 946 -7.44 27.85 -19.72
CA VAL A 946 -8.07 29.01 -19.09
C VAL A 946 -7.00 29.87 -18.44
N LEU A 947 -6.96 31.15 -18.80
CA LEU A 947 -6.08 32.15 -18.19
C LEU A 947 -6.89 33.12 -17.32
N SER A 948 -6.21 33.75 -16.36
CA SER A 948 -6.80 34.82 -15.56
C SER A 948 -7.09 36.05 -16.44
N GLY A 949 -8.30 36.61 -16.30
CA GLY A 949 -8.66 37.87 -16.98
C GLY A 949 -7.82 39.07 -16.53
N ALA A 950 -7.15 38.99 -15.37
CA ALA A 950 -6.24 40.02 -14.88
C ALA A 950 -4.97 40.20 -15.74
N LEU A 951 -4.68 39.26 -16.65
CA LEU A 951 -3.55 39.35 -17.58
C LEU A 951 -3.79 40.37 -18.70
N LEU A 952 -5.05 40.79 -18.92
CA LEU A 952 -5.40 41.87 -19.82
C LEU A 952 -5.57 43.18 -19.05
N ARG A 953 -5.02 44.26 -19.60
CA ARG A 953 -5.23 45.63 -19.10
C ARG A 953 -6.30 46.35 -19.92
N PRO A 954 -7.00 47.35 -19.36
CA PRO A 954 -7.85 48.23 -20.14
C PRO A 954 -7.09 48.87 -21.32
N GLY A 955 -7.73 48.98 -22.47
CA GLY A 955 -7.10 49.50 -23.69
C GLY A 955 -6.25 48.45 -24.43
N THR A 956 -5.07 48.83 -24.89
CA THR A 956 -4.26 48.00 -25.81
C THR A 956 -3.44 46.93 -25.08
N ASN A 957 -3.60 45.69 -25.53
CA ASN A 957 -2.86 44.51 -25.11
C ASN A 957 -2.10 43.92 -26.30
N VAL A 958 -1.07 43.14 -26.02
CA VAL A 958 -0.35 42.36 -27.03
C VAL A 958 -0.44 40.88 -26.71
N VAL A 959 -0.78 40.09 -27.72
CA VAL A 959 -0.67 38.63 -27.71
C VAL A 959 0.51 38.27 -28.62
N ALA A 960 1.43 37.47 -28.09
CA ALA A 960 2.58 36.98 -28.83
C ALA A 960 2.70 35.47 -28.65
N VAL A 961 3.06 34.74 -29.69
CA VAL A 961 3.19 33.28 -29.66
C VAL A 961 4.45 32.88 -30.42
N GLU A 962 5.18 31.91 -29.90
CA GLU A 962 6.24 31.20 -30.64
C GLU A 962 5.86 29.72 -30.75
N VAL A 963 5.99 29.17 -31.96
CA VAL A 963 5.73 27.76 -32.28
C VAL A 963 7.04 27.14 -32.72
N HIS A 964 7.36 25.97 -32.19
CA HIS A 964 8.64 25.26 -32.36
C HIS A 964 8.38 23.83 -32.83
N GLN A 965 9.12 23.42 -33.85
CA GLN A 965 9.16 22.03 -34.33
C GLN A 965 9.86 21.11 -33.32
N ASP A 966 9.62 19.80 -33.37
CA ASP A 966 10.24 18.78 -32.53
C ASP A 966 11.56 18.27 -33.09
N ASP A 967 11.72 18.29 -34.42
CA ASP A 967 12.94 17.88 -35.10
C ASP A 967 13.21 18.61 -36.44
N ALA A 968 14.44 18.42 -36.95
CA ALA A 968 14.90 19.05 -38.18
C ALA A 968 14.32 18.40 -39.46
N SER A 969 13.61 17.29 -39.34
CA SER A 969 12.99 16.55 -40.45
C SER A 969 11.58 17.02 -40.76
N SER A 970 10.91 17.70 -39.82
CA SER A 970 9.54 18.23 -39.95
C SER A 970 9.19 18.83 -41.33
N SER A 971 7.98 18.52 -41.77
CA SER A 971 7.39 18.83 -43.07
C SER A 971 6.59 20.12 -43.09
N ASP A 972 6.09 20.54 -41.95
CA ASP A 972 4.93 21.39 -41.75
C ASP A 972 5.13 22.39 -40.60
N ILE A 973 4.20 23.34 -40.45
CA ILE A 973 3.94 24.09 -39.21
C ILE A 973 2.55 24.70 -39.34
N SER A 974 1.80 24.77 -38.24
CA SER A 974 0.44 25.31 -38.23
C SER A 974 0.18 26.17 -37.01
N PHE A 975 -0.51 27.31 -37.19
CA PHE A 975 -0.82 28.26 -36.10
C PHE A 975 -2.15 29.00 -36.29
N ASP A 976 -3.00 28.92 -35.26
CA ASP A 976 -4.12 29.84 -35.03
C ASP A 976 -4.42 29.96 -33.52
N PHE A 977 -4.95 31.10 -33.08
CA PHE A 977 -5.19 31.36 -31.67
C PHE A 977 -6.42 32.22 -31.42
N GLU A 978 -7.22 31.82 -30.44
CA GLU A 978 -8.45 32.49 -30.02
C GLU A 978 -8.44 32.74 -28.50
N ILE A 979 -8.99 33.89 -28.12
CA ILE A 979 -9.30 34.27 -26.74
C ILE A 979 -10.77 34.68 -26.67
N ILE A 980 -11.55 33.93 -25.91
CA ILE A 980 -12.91 34.30 -25.50
C ILE A 980 -12.90 34.69 -24.03
N GLY A 981 -13.09 35.97 -23.75
CA GLY A 981 -13.16 36.49 -22.38
C GLY A 981 -14.55 36.35 -21.78
N THR A 982 -14.66 35.78 -20.59
CA THR A 982 -15.89 35.81 -19.79
C THR A 982 -15.94 37.13 -19.03
N VAL A 983 -16.82 38.04 -19.44
CA VAL A 983 -16.93 39.38 -18.83
C VAL A 983 -17.20 39.23 -17.34
N ALA A 984 -16.43 39.90 -16.50
CA ALA A 984 -16.61 39.86 -15.06
C ALA A 984 -17.97 40.49 -14.71
N ALA A 985 -18.80 39.77 -13.97
CA ALA A 985 -20.02 40.35 -13.43
C ALA A 985 -19.67 41.53 -12.49
N PRO A 986 -20.48 42.61 -12.48
CA PRO A 986 -20.28 43.71 -11.54
C PRO A 986 -20.35 43.20 -10.10
N LEU A 987 -19.51 43.73 -9.22
CA LEU A 987 -19.63 43.48 -7.78
C LEU A 987 -21.01 43.91 -7.30
N ARG A 988 -21.70 43.01 -6.61
CA ARG A 988 -22.99 43.29 -5.97
C ARG A 988 -22.87 43.00 -4.49
N VAL A 989 -23.25 43.99 -3.69
CA VAL A 989 -23.57 43.81 -2.29
C VAL A 989 -25.08 43.87 -2.16
N GLU A 990 -25.66 42.85 -1.57
CA GLU A 990 -27.11 42.71 -1.47
C GLU A 990 -27.53 42.63 0.00
N LEU A 991 -28.70 43.20 0.27
CA LEU A 991 -29.32 43.15 1.59
C LEU A 991 -30.44 42.12 1.56
N GLY A 992 -30.20 40.99 2.23
CA GLY A 992 -31.16 39.92 2.41
C GLY A 992 -31.80 39.90 3.79
N ARG A 993 -32.83 39.07 3.91
CA ARG A 993 -33.50 38.77 5.17
C ARG A 993 -33.63 37.26 5.32
N ILE A 994 -33.36 36.76 6.52
CA ILE A 994 -33.68 35.39 6.92
C ILE A 994 -34.41 35.50 8.25
N SER A 995 -35.69 35.17 8.27
CA SER A 995 -36.53 35.43 9.46
C SER A 995 -36.38 36.88 9.98
N ALA A 996 -35.94 37.06 11.23
CA ALA A 996 -35.71 38.37 11.83
C ALA A 996 -34.36 39.01 11.42
N ASP A 997 -33.42 38.23 10.90
CA ASP A 997 -32.05 38.67 10.62
C ASP A 997 -32.00 39.55 9.35
N ARG A 998 -31.06 40.49 9.35
CA ARG A 998 -30.67 41.29 8.18
C ARG A 998 -29.25 40.92 7.83
N LEU A 999 -29.05 40.42 6.62
CA LEU A 999 -27.74 39.98 6.17
C LEU A 999 -27.32 40.80 4.97
N LEU A 1000 -26.10 41.33 5.04
CA LEU A 1000 -25.39 41.85 3.89
C LEU A 1000 -24.59 40.71 3.29
N TYR A 1001 -24.78 40.39 2.02
CA TYR A 1001 -24.06 39.29 1.38
C TYR A 1001 -23.48 39.70 0.02
N TRP A 1002 -22.42 39.02 -0.36
CA TRP A 1002 -21.73 39.21 -1.62
C TRP A 1002 -21.05 37.91 -2.05
N THR A 1003 -20.80 37.82 -3.36
CA THR A 1003 -20.56 36.53 -4.01
C THR A 1003 -19.10 36.29 -4.38
N SER A 1004 -18.25 37.31 -4.20
CA SER A 1004 -16.85 37.30 -4.62
C SER A 1004 -15.96 37.31 -3.38
N ASP A 1005 -15.22 36.22 -3.17
CA ASP A 1005 -14.26 36.10 -2.05
C ASP A 1005 -13.09 37.10 -2.17
N ALA A 1006 -12.83 37.61 -3.38
CA ALA A 1006 -11.86 38.68 -3.64
C ALA A 1006 -12.39 40.09 -3.33
N ALA A 1007 -13.66 40.25 -2.96
CA ALA A 1007 -14.23 41.55 -2.65
C ALA A 1007 -14.10 41.87 -1.17
N VAL A 1008 -13.55 43.04 -0.87
CA VAL A 1008 -13.45 43.56 0.50
C VAL A 1008 -14.68 44.40 0.79
N LEU A 1009 -15.40 44.08 1.86
CA LEU A 1009 -16.47 44.92 2.37
C LEU A 1009 -15.85 46.16 3.03
N GLN A 1010 -16.32 47.35 2.66
CA GLN A 1010 -15.97 48.61 3.30
C GLN A 1010 -17.21 49.27 3.90
N ALA A 1011 -17.04 49.91 5.05
CA ALA A 1011 -18.10 50.67 5.72
C ALA A 1011 -17.69 52.14 5.96
N ALA A 1012 -18.67 53.03 5.99
CA ALA A 1012 -18.52 54.44 6.34
C ALA A 1012 -19.78 54.97 7.04
N THR A 1013 -19.66 56.01 7.87
CA THR A 1013 -20.81 56.67 8.51
C THR A 1013 -21.45 57.75 7.63
N ASN A 1014 -20.80 58.12 6.52
CA ASN A 1014 -21.34 58.99 5.47
C ASN A 1014 -20.79 58.56 4.10
N LEU A 1015 -21.43 59.01 3.01
CA LEU A 1015 -21.07 58.62 1.63
C LEU A 1015 -19.66 59.08 1.18
N PRO A 1016 -19.18 60.30 1.50
CA PRO A 1016 -17.82 60.73 1.12
C PRO A 1016 -16.68 59.94 1.78
N GLY A 1017 -16.92 59.27 2.91
CA GLY A 1017 -15.91 58.52 3.66
C GLY A 1017 -15.45 59.23 4.95
N PRO A 1018 -14.43 58.71 5.65
CA PRO A 1018 -13.52 57.66 5.21
C PRO A 1018 -14.18 56.27 5.14
N TRP A 1019 -13.78 55.50 4.12
CA TRP A 1019 -14.21 54.11 3.94
C TRP A 1019 -13.19 53.18 4.61
N ILE A 1020 -13.66 52.32 5.50
CA ILE A 1020 -12.82 51.42 6.30
C ILE A 1020 -13.16 49.98 5.93
N ASN A 1021 -12.13 49.16 5.71
CA ASN A 1021 -12.31 47.72 5.47
C ASN A 1021 -12.96 47.06 6.70
N VAL A 1022 -14.00 46.27 6.46
CA VAL A 1022 -14.66 45.45 7.47
C VAL A 1022 -14.07 44.04 7.36
N PRO A 1023 -13.33 43.56 8.38
CA PRO A 1023 -12.64 42.26 8.33
C PRO A 1023 -13.65 41.12 8.56
N THR A 1024 -14.54 40.90 7.60
CA THR A 1024 -15.56 39.84 7.64
C THR A 1024 -15.78 39.26 6.26
N ASN A 1025 -16.16 37.99 6.23
CA ASN A 1025 -16.58 37.31 5.01
C ASN A 1025 -18.10 37.43 4.82
N SER A 1026 -18.57 37.20 3.60
CA SER A 1026 -20.00 37.05 3.33
C SER A 1026 -20.55 35.78 4.00
N PRO A 1027 -21.83 35.75 4.40
CA PRO A 1027 -22.67 36.91 4.67
C PRO A 1027 -22.33 37.56 6.02
N LEU A 1028 -22.56 38.87 6.16
CA LEU A 1028 -22.45 39.64 7.40
C LEU A 1028 -23.85 39.91 7.96
N GLN A 1029 -24.13 39.48 9.19
CA GLN A 1029 -25.34 39.87 9.91
C GLN A 1029 -25.21 41.32 10.41
N LEU A 1030 -26.19 42.16 10.09
CA LEU A 1030 -26.22 43.56 10.51
C LEU A 1030 -26.98 43.71 11.84
N PRO A 1031 -26.47 44.51 12.79
CA PRO A 1031 -27.19 44.82 14.02
C PRO A 1031 -28.47 45.61 13.71
N LEU A 1032 -29.57 45.28 14.40
CA LEU A 1032 -30.88 45.94 14.22
C LEU A 1032 -30.95 47.34 14.85
N PHE A 1033 -29.96 47.71 15.65
CA PHE A 1033 -29.88 48.97 16.38
C PHE A 1033 -28.45 49.53 16.28
N GLY A 1034 -28.31 50.84 16.08
CA GLY A 1034 -27.00 51.50 15.94
C GLY A 1034 -27.04 52.72 15.01
N GLU A 1035 -25.86 53.33 14.79
CA GLU A 1035 -25.70 54.43 13.85
C GLU A 1035 -25.87 53.97 12.40
N LYS A 1036 -26.39 54.84 11.53
CA LYS A 1036 -26.55 54.56 10.10
C LYS A 1036 -25.18 54.36 9.46
N GLN A 1037 -25.00 53.25 8.74
CA GLN A 1037 -23.78 52.94 8.00
C GLN A 1037 -24.07 52.80 6.50
N PHE A 1038 -23.08 53.17 5.70
CA PHE A 1038 -23.01 52.91 4.27
C PHE A 1038 -22.02 51.79 4.03
N TYR A 1039 -22.36 50.85 3.14
CA TYR A 1039 -21.50 49.73 2.77
C TYR A 1039 -21.20 49.77 1.28
N ARG A 1040 -19.99 49.37 0.90
CA ARG A 1040 -19.61 49.12 -0.49
C ARG A 1040 -18.65 47.94 -0.58
N LEU A 1041 -18.53 47.36 -1.77
CA LEU A 1041 -17.49 46.39 -2.07
C LEU A 1041 -16.38 47.08 -2.86
N SER A 1042 -15.14 46.82 -2.48
CA SER A 1042 -13.97 47.14 -3.29
C SER A 1042 -13.33 45.86 -3.82
N ARG A 1043 -12.91 45.90 -5.08
CA ARG A 1043 -11.86 45.04 -5.64
C ARG A 1043 -10.64 45.93 -5.82
N GLU A 1044 -9.47 45.47 -5.41
CA GLU A 1044 -8.20 46.12 -5.80
C GLU A 1044 -7.83 45.77 -7.25
#